data_AF-A0A507B451-F1
#
_entry.id   AF-A0A507B451-F1
#
_cell.length_a   1.000
_cell.length_b   1.000
_cell.length_c   1.000
_cell.angle_alpha   90.00
_cell.angle_beta   90.00
_cell.angle_gamma   90.00
#
_symmetry.space_group_name_H-M   'P 1'
#
loop_
_entity.id
_entity.type
_entity.pdbx_description
1 polymer ?
#
loop_
_entity_poly.entity_id
_entity_poly.type
_entity_poly.pdbx_seq_one_letter_code
_entity_poly.pdbx_strand_id
1 'polypeptide(L)'
;MSSSSSRKSRMKSVSNVMYTNAVYFPNYMIYKGDTPGQLNYGCISLVYYAFANIAADGAIFLSDEWADAGVPCDGVQGGLGSLMHLKQKHPHLQVVLSVGGGATAESFPIVAASPVMRDNFARSALGLVEASGLDGVDSAAPHATRAQGADFLALLAAVRIHLTEDRYLLTAALPAGKAVLQNVDLKRAADYLDFVNLMAYDFFGPWTHKCGHQAQLYSTAKDETSGSSGVQYLISHGFPAKKILLGISLYGRSFLNTSGPGHKFKGSGGEDGAFEYRELPRRGAKEQVDKRVVAAQCVGGDGGFVSYDNPDTVKVKAGFCRQKGLGGIFYWTAPADAKDSFRVAYQLWSRTPVAATAPQTLGASTDPIGSAGAVWDTGQLGLPRQRGCYHSSHYSVRSMDGTAVVGSAALDAGKSHSVPSVHKCGSRLKLTTVLETADYDPINHLNALFAQPSSVQAIARVSDTLRTHNDGLSASITALETAQAYGPDSSLERMQSAQAELASLFRRIESVRSRALQTERDITTMTADIKRLDGTKRNLTLSMTALKRLQMLTTAYEQLQGLARTRQYRECAGLLQAVLQLMRHFNSYRSIEQIAVLSRGVSELQRELLEQVCEDFEMAFAKGEVGLRRPVLVEACLVMDALGDTARSRLVTWYVNTELREYRQVFRGNDEAGSLDNIGRRYAWFKRMLKTHEEEHAAIFPAHWRVNEMLAMAFCDGTREDFKGILERSMRRTDGAKLDVNLLLSCLQETMDFEHGLEKRFASELPRASIDTLSSADERTQSFHGSISVAFEPYLSLWVDAQDRQLAALIPKYRNQSLIAEDEEFSPQAVIPSAIELFHFYKTTLSQCAKLSTGDRLLDLAKTLARYLDEYANQVLDGFLKKGGHHGPSIQDTIIVLNTADFWHINTEQLEENIKKRIDPELASKVDLSSQSDNFMRVAMSAVLSLVNKVKIDCEGAWREMKNTNWSKMESVSDHSSYVGELLKHINEKVAEILPLVVKHQYARAFCDNLVEQIATAYIETVVLCRPVSEVAAEQMLLDKYVLTKDFEKLLSHQNPPSSSSPDPNAKAPAPPAGFVKRVNQAMGRIDPLLKTLQVRPSPPEGLVQAYLIHVGDRSDTNFKKVLELKGVRKADQSHLMELFAIHRDGASGRDKLVQNSPLLTPLMAGGGAGGVAAGALGGAGFVGAAAAGGAQA
;
A
#
# COMPACT_ATOMS: atom_id res chain seq x y z
N MET A 1 -3.24 -4.85 42.53
CA MET A 1 -4.05 -4.88 41.28
C MET A 1 -5.46 -5.34 41.63
N SER A 2 -6.50 -4.55 41.36
CA SER A 2 -7.91 -4.98 41.55
C SER A 2 -8.87 -4.05 40.81
N SER A 3 -9.61 -4.60 39.83
CA SER A 3 -10.91 -4.11 39.33
C SER A 3 -11.37 -4.88 38.08
N SER A 4 -11.43 -6.22 38.13
CA SER A 4 -12.00 -7.01 37.02
C SER A 4 -13.53 -6.92 37.03
N SER A 5 -14.06 -5.87 36.42
CA SER A 5 -15.48 -5.66 36.15
C SER A 5 -15.70 -5.70 34.64
N SER A 6 -16.65 -6.50 34.16
CA SER A 6 -16.82 -6.74 32.72
C SER A 6 -17.20 -5.48 31.94
N ARG A 7 -16.79 -5.40 30.67
CA ARG A 7 -17.04 -4.24 29.81
C ARG A 7 -18.54 -3.94 29.69
N LYS A 8 -19.38 -4.98 29.63
CA LYS A 8 -20.86 -4.87 29.62
C LYS A 8 -21.46 -4.32 30.92
N SER A 9 -20.76 -4.39 32.05
CA SER A 9 -21.14 -3.70 33.30
C SER A 9 -20.85 -2.19 33.21
N ARG A 10 -19.59 -1.84 32.89
CA ARG A 10 -19.11 -0.46 32.75
C ARG A 10 -19.89 0.31 31.66
N MET A 11 -20.18 -0.33 30.51
CA MET A 11 -21.00 0.27 29.45
C MET A 11 -22.45 0.50 29.88
N LYS A 12 -23.13 -0.46 30.53
CA LYS A 12 -24.53 -0.28 30.97
C LYS A 12 -24.74 0.91 31.91
N SER A 13 -23.71 1.33 32.64
CA SER A 13 -23.78 2.52 33.50
C SER A 13 -23.73 3.85 32.74
N VAL A 14 -23.28 3.87 31.47
CA VAL A 14 -22.97 5.10 30.71
C VAL A 14 -23.74 5.16 29.38
N SER A 15 -23.94 4.02 28.71
CA SER A 15 -24.48 3.91 27.34
C SER A 15 -25.98 4.17 27.22
N ASN A 16 -26.68 4.51 28.30
CA ASN A 16 -28.08 4.92 28.27
C ASN A 16 -28.27 6.42 28.01
N VAL A 17 -27.18 7.21 27.99
CA VAL A 17 -27.25 8.69 27.89
C VAL A 17 -26.30 9.29 26.84
N MET A 18 -25.18 8.64 26.51
CA MET A 18 -24.14 9.21 25.64
C MET A 18 -23.84 8.35 24.41
N TYR A 19 -23.80 9.00 23.24
CA TYR A 19 -23.38 8.42 21.96
C TYR A 19 -21.86 8.51 21.77
N THR A 20 -21.28 7.63 20.95
CA THR A 20 -19.84 7.62 20.65
C THR A 20 -19.38 8.86 19.87
N ASN A 21 -18.27 9.46 20.30
CA ASN A 21 -17.56 10.51 19.58
C ASN A 21 -16.09 10.07 19.45
N ALA A 22 -15.72 9.55 18.28
CA ALA A 22 -14.44 8.89 18.06
C ALA A 22 -13.48 9.73 17.20
N VAL A 23 -12.16 9.59 17.38
CA VAL A 23 -11.17 10.27 16.53
C VAL A 23 -10.00 9.36 16.19
N TYR A 24 -9.45 9.48 14.99
CA TYR A 24 -8.17 8.85 14.63
C TYR A 24 -7.00 9.78 14.89
N PHE A 25 -5.97 9.27 15.58
CA PHE A 25 -4.69 9.94 15.80
C PHE A 25 -3.58 9.09 15.16
N PRO A 26 -3.02 9.52 14.01
CA PRO A 26 -1.86 8.87 13.41
C PRO A 26 -0.56 9.27 14.13
N ASN A 27 0.30 8.29 14.40
CA ASN A 27 1.60 8.43 15.04
C ASN A 27 2.55 9.38 14.30
N TYR A 28 2.54 9.36 12.97
CA TYR A 28 3.31 10.31 12.16
C TYR A 28 2.96 11.80 12.39
N MET A 29 1.80 12.12 12.97
CA MET A 29 1.46 13.51 13.33
C MET A 29 2.34 14.07 14.47
N ILE A 30 3.00 13.20 15.25
CA ILE A 30 3.94 13.61 16.30
C ILE A 30 5.15 14.32 15.67
N TYR A 31 5.61 13.91 14.47
CA TYR A 31 6.65 14.62 13.72
C TYR A 31 6.19 15.99 13.17
N LYS A 32 4.88 16.17 12.94
CA LYS A 32 4.27 17.50 12.66
C LYS A 32 4.08 18.34 13.94
N GLY A 33 4.52 17.87 15.12
CA GLY A 33 4.46 18.58 16.41
C GLY A 33 3.09 18.51 17.11
N ASP A 34 2.16 17.70 16.61
CA ASP A 34 0.85 17.48 17.22
C ASP A 34 0.90 16.28 18.17
N THR A 35 0.56 16.47 19.45
CA THR A 35 0.59 15.43 20.50
C THR A 35 -0.83 15.06 20.97
N PRO A 36 -1.07 13.84 21.48
CA PRO A 36 -2.41 13.44 21.94
C PRO A 36 -3.00 14.38 23.01
N GLY A 37 -2.17 14.90 23.91
CA GLY A 37 -2.55 15.84 24.96
C GLY A 37 -3.11 17.19 24.47
N GLN A 38 -2.99 17.51 23.18
CA GLN A 38 -3.62 18.70 22.57
C GLN A 38 -5.12 18.50 22.26
N LEU A 39 -5.67 17.29 22.38
CA LEU A 39 -7.07 16.97 22.06
C LEU A 39 -8.03 17.21 23.25
N ASN A 40 -9.26 17.65 22.96
CA ASN A 40 -10.28 17.89 24.00
C ASN A 40 -11.06 16.62 24.40
N TYR A 41 -10.48 15.84 25.31
CA TYR A 41 -11.08 14.64 25.91
C TYR A 41 -12.36 14.88 26.73
N GLY A 42 -12.76 16.13 26.99
CA GLY A 42 -14.08 16.45 27.56
C GLY A 42 -15.24 16.13 26.62
N CYS A 43 -14.98 15.85 25.33
CA CYS A 43 -16.00 15.45 24.36
C CYS A 43 -15.65 14.20 23.54
N ILE A 44 -14.39 13.76 23.51
CA ILE A 44 -13.96 12.52 22.84
C ILE A 44 -14.18 11.33 23.79
N SER A 45 -14.82 10.26 23.29
CA SER A 45 -15.04 9.01 24.05
C SER A 45 -14.14 7.86 23.59
N LEU A 46 -13.64 7.90 22.36
CA LEU A 46 -12.86 6.83 21.74
C LEU A 46 -11.73 7.43 20.89
N VAL A 47 -10.50 6.95 21.08
CA VAL A 47 -9.37 7.23 20.19
C VAL A 47 -8.96 5.96 19.47
N TYR A 48 -8.85 6.05 18.15
CA TYR A 48 -8.14 5.09 17.32
C TYR A 48 -6.71 5.58 17.14
N TYR A 49 -5.77 4.93 17.82
CA TYR A 49 -4.34 5.19 17.61
C TYR A 49 -3.88 4.43 16.39
N ALA A 50 -3.36 5.14 15.39
CA ALA A 50 -2.96 4.60 14.09
C ALA A 50 -1.46 4.85 13.86
N PHE A 51 -0.70 4.03 13.16
CA PHE A 51 -1.03 2.68 12.69
C PHE A 51 -0.15 1.64 13.38
N ALA A 52 -0.68 0.44 13.56
CA ALA A 52 0.14 -0.76 13.68
C ALA A 52 0.27 -1.43 12.30
N ASN A 53 1.44 -2.01 12.05
CA ASN A 53 1.80 -2.65 10.80
C ASN A 53 1.68 -4.19 10.91
N ILE A 54 1.74 -4.90 9.79
CA ILE A 54 1.57 -6.35 9.72
C ILE A 54 2.79 -6.98 9.01
N ALA A 55 3.42 -7.95 9.67
CA ALA A 55 4.58 -8.67 9.18
C ALA A 55 4.19 -9.76 8.17
N ALA A 56 5.20 -10.32 7.48
CA ALA A 56 5.01 -11.30 6.40
C ALA A 56 4.43 -12.65 6.86
N ASP A 57 4.44 -12.93 8.17
CA ASP A 57 3.81 -14.08 8.83
C ASP A 57 2.39 -13.80 9.35
N GLY A 58 1.92 -12.56 9.24
CA GLY A 58 0.65 -12.07 9.78
C GLY A 58 0.73 -11.44 11.17
N ALA A 59 1.89 -11.42 11.85
CA ALA A 59 2.01 -10.79 13.17
C ALA A 59 1.87 -9.27 13.10
N ILE A 60 1.21 -8.68 14.10
CA ILE A 60 1.02 -7.23 14.23
C ILE A 60 2.12 -6.65 15.11
N PHE A 61 2.68 -5.51 14.69
CA PHE A 61 3.69 -4.76 15.44
C PHE A 61 3.45 -3.24 15.34
N LEU A 62 4.08 -2.47 16.22
CA LEU A 62 4.01 -1.00 16.21
C LEU A 62 4.69 -0.46 14.92
N SER A 63 4.06 0.45 14.17
CA SER A 63 4.66 0.87 12.90
C SER A 63 5.87 1.77 13.06
N ASP A 64 5.99 2.45 14.20
CA ASP A 64 7.07 3.38 14.51
C ASP A 64 7.30 3.38 16.03
N GLU A 65 8.21 2.51 16.52
CA GLU A 65 8.50 2.40 17.95
C GLU A 65 8.99 3.73 18.58
N TRP A 66 9.61 4.62 17.79
CA TRP A 66 10.03 5.92 18.28
C TRP A 66 8.83 6.84 18.53
N ALA A 67 7.93 7.00 17.56
CA ALA A 67 6.71 7.77 17.74
C ALA A 67 5.75 7.12 18.77
N ASP A 68 5.65 5.80 18.76
CA ASP A 68 4.66 5.04 19.54
C ASP A 68 5.07 4.87 21.01
N ALA A 69 6.36 4.65 21.29
CA ALA A 69 6.87 4.33 22.62
C ALA A 69 8.07 5.19 23.09
N GLY A 70 8.95 5.66 22.20
CA GLY A 70 10.22 6.29 22.59
C GLY A 70 10.20 7.81 22.84
N VAL A 71 9.48 8.56 22.01
CA VAL A 71 9.56 10.03 21.94
C VAL A 71 8.99 10.72 23.19
N PRO A 72 9.68 11.72 23.78
CA PRO A 72 9.11 12.50 24.88
C PRO A 72 7.84 13.26 24.47
N CYS A 73 6.69 12.84 25.01
CA CYS A 73 5.36 13.26 24.57
C CYS A 73 4.45 13.52 25.79
N ASP A 74 3.89 14.73 25.90
CA ASP A 74 2.98 15.15 26.97
C ASP A 74 3.45 14.87 28.42
N GLY A 75 4.76 14.78 28.65
CA GLY A 75 5.39 14.49 29.94
C GLY A 75 5.67 13.01 30.22
N VAL A 76 5.45 12.12 29.25
CA VAL A 76 5.76 10.69 29.29
C VAL A 76 6.52 10.27 28.01
N GLN A 77 6.72 8.98 27.77
CA GLN A 77 7.34 8.47 26.54
C GLN A 77 6.27 7.86 25.62
N GLY A 78 6.35 8.16 24.32
CA GLY A 78 5.49 7.63 23.27
C GLY A 78 4.08 8.22 23.17
N GLY A 79 3.53 8.23 21.96
CA GLY A 79 2.12 8.57 21.70
C GLY A 79 1.14 7.64 22.44
N LEU A 80 1.46 6.34 22.54
CA LEU A 80 0.67 5.38 23.32
C LEU A 80 0.77 5.66 24.82
N GLY A 81 1.96 6.00 25.33
CA GLY A 81 2.17 6.35 26.73
C GLY A 81 1.36 7.59 27.14
N SER A 82 1.35 8.62 26.29
CA SER A 82 0.49 9.81 26.49
C SER A 82 -0.99 9.42 26.57
N LEU A 83 -1.49 8.62 25.62
CA LEU A 83 -2.88 8.15 25.64
C LEU A 83 -3.24 7.30 26.87
N MET A 84 -2.32 6.46 27.36
CA MET A 84 -2.54 5.70 28.60
C MET A 84 -2.56 6.60 29.84
N HIS A 85 -1.74 7.65 29.89
CA HIS A 85 -1.80 8.66 30.95
C HIS A 85 -3.09 9.49 30.89
N LEU A 86 -3.56 9.84 29.69
CA LEU A 86 -4.83 10.55 29.47
C LEU A 86 -6.04 9.68 29.83
N LYS A 87 -5.99 8.36 29.56
CA LYS A 87 -7.01 7.38 29.96
C LYS A 87 -7.15 7.26 31.49
N GLN A 88 -6.10 7.52 32.27
CA GLN A 88 -6.19 7.63 33.74
C GLN A 88 -6.92 8.91 34.18
N LYS A 89 -6.70 10.03 33.48
CA LYS A 89 -7.37 11.33 33.74
C LYS A 89 -8.83 11.35 33.27
N HIS A 90 -9.19 10.51 32.29
CA HIS A 90 -10.50 10.48 31.64
C HIS A 90 -11.09 9.06 31.64
N PRO A 91 -11.74 8.61 32.74
CA PRO A 91 -12.21 7.22 32.88
C PRO A 91 -13.29 6.77 31.88
N HIS A 92 -13.89 7.69 31.13
CA HIS A 92 -14.81 7.42 30.02
C HIS A 92 -14.10 7.14 28.69
N LEU A 93 -12.81 7.48 28.57
CA LEU A 93 -12.01 7.32 27.36
C LEU A 93 -11.71 5.84 27.11
N GLN A 94 -11.89 5.44 25.86
CA GLN A 94 -11.39 4.18 25.32
C GLN A 94 -10.31 4.46 24.27
N VAL A 95 -9.30 3.59 24.18
CA VAL A 95 -8.20 3.70 23.21
C VAL A 95 -8.06 2.34 22.50
N VAL A 96 -8.10 2.36 21.17
CA VAL A 96 -8.08 1.20 20.29
C VAL A 96 -6.92 1.35 19.31
N LEU A 97 -6.19 0.26 19.05
CA LEU A 97 -5.11 0.24 18.08
C LEU A 97 -5.67 -0.03 16.69
N SER A 98 -5.49 0.90 15.75
CA SER A 98 -5.87 0.72 14.35
C SER A 98 -4.71 0.10 13.56
N VAL A 99 -5.01 -1.04 12.93
CA VAL A 99 -4.05 -1.85 12.20
C VAL A 99 -4.32 -1.71 10.71
N GLY A 100 -3.28 -1.38 9.95
CA GLY A 100 -3.34 -1.29 8.49
C GLY A 100 -3.03 0.11 7.94
N GLY A 101 -3.90 0.63 7.08
CA GLY A 101 -3.67 1.88 6.35
C GLY A 101 -2.96 1.67 4.99
N GLY A 102 -2.60 2.77 4.32
CA GLY A 102 -2.12 2.74 2.93
C GLY A 102 -0.89 1.86 2.71
N ALA A 103 0.04 1.85 3.67
CA ALA A 103 1.28 1.06 3.63
C ALA A 103 1.06 -0.47 3.71
N THR A 104 -0.15 -0.94 4.05
CA THR A 104 -0.45 -2.38 4.22
C THR A 104 -1.43 -2.91 3.17
N ALA A 105 -1.78 -2.11 2.14
CA ALA A 105 -2.84 -2.44 1.20
C ALA A 105 -2.61 -3.75 0.42
N GLU A 106 -1.35 -4.14 0.22
CA GLU A 106 -0.96 -5.39 -0.46
C GLU A 106 -0.84 -6.57 0.51
N SER A 107 -0.34 -6.36 1.73
CA SER A 107 -0.19 -7.39 2.76
C SER A 107 -1.54 -7.85 3.33
N PHE A 108 -2.48 -6.93 3.54
CA PHE A 108 -3.73 -7.23 4.25
C PHE A 108 -4.58 -8.34 3.59
N PRO A 109 -4.79 -8.36 2.25
CA PRO A 109 -5.49 -9.46 1.59
C PRO A 109 -4.80 -10.82 1.75
N ILE A 110 -3.46 -10.86 1.79
CA ILE A 110 -2.67 -12.10 1.93
C ILE A 110 -2.87 -12.67 3.34
N VAL A 111 -2.71 -11.83 4.37
CA VAL A 111 -2.95 -12.15 5.78
C VAL A 111 -4.39 -12.59 6.00
N ALA A 112 -5.35 -11.89 5.40
CA ALA A 112 -6.77 -12.21 5.51
C ALA A 112 -7.13 -13.55 4.84
N ALA A 113 -6.46 -13.96 3.76
CA ALA A 113 -6.75 -15.22 3.06
C ALA A 113 -6.23 -16.47 3.79
N SER A 114 -5.03 -16.39 4.40
CA SER A 114 -4.39 -17.54 5.05
C SER A 114 -4.93 -17.81 6.47
N PRO A 115 -5.46 -19.02 6.79
CA PRO A 115 -5.94 -19.35 8.13
C PRO A 115 -4.90 -19.16 9.24
N VAL A 116 -3.63 -19.48 8.95
CA VAL A 116 -2.52 -19.39 9.91
C VAL A 116 -2.19 -17.92 10.19
N MET A 117 -2.12 -17.09 9.14
CA MET A 117 -1.79 -15.67 9.27
C MET A 117 -2.94 -14.90 9.94
N ARG A 118 -4.20 -15.30 9.73
CA ARG A 118 -5.36 -14.79 10.47
C ARG A 118 -5.27 -15.06 11.98
N ASP A 119 -4.83 -16.24 12.40
CA ASP A 119 -4.66 -16.55 13.82
C ASP A 119 -3.46 -15.82 14.43
N ASN A 120 -2.32 -15.78 13.72
CA ASN A 120 -1.14 -15.03 14.15
C ASN A 120 -1.45 -13.53 14.32
N PHE A 121 -2.20 -12.94 13.38
CA PHE A 121 -2.75 -11.59 13.49
C PHE A 121 -3.61 -11.43 14.74
N ALA A 122 -4.58 -12.32 14.97
CA ALA A 122 -5.47 -12.26 16.13
C ALA A 122 -4.75 -12.42 17.49
N ARG A 123 -3.71 -13.25 17.52
CA ARG A 123 -2.88 -13.57 18.69
C ARG A 123 -1.92 -12.44 19.05
N SER A 124 -1.20 -11.90 18.06
CA SER A 124 -0.32 -10.73 18.22
C SER A 124 -1.11 -9.45 18.53
N ALA A 125 -2.30 -9.29 17.94
CA ALA A 125 -3.27 -8.27 18.33
C ALA A 125 -3.59 -8.30 19.83
N LEU A 126 -3.90 -9.48 20.38
CA LEU A 126 -4.18 -9.65 21.81
C LEU A 126 -2.95 -9.29 22.66
N GLY A 127 -1.76 -9.75 22.23
CA GLY A 127 -0.49 -9.45 22.90
C GLY A 127 -0.21 -7.95 23.02
N LEU A 128 -0.29 -7.19 21.93
CA LEU A 128 -0.14 -5.74 21.95
C LEU A 128 -1.22 -5.05 22.80
N VAL A 129 -2.48 -5.49 22.68
CA VAL A 129 -3.59 -4.91 23.44
C VAL A 129 -3.42 -5.11 24.95
N GLU A 130 -2.99 -6.28 25.39
CA GLU A 130 -2.72 -6.56 26.81
C GLU A 130 -1.44 -5.88 27.31
N ALA A 131 -0.36 -5.87 26.54
CA ALA A 131 0.89 -5.21 26.91
C ALA A 131 0.76 -3.69 27.05
N SER A 132 0.05 -3.03 26.12
CA SER A 132 -0.15 -1.58 26.12
C SER A 132 -1.37 -1.09 26.93
N GLY A 133 -2.21 -2.00 27.47
CA GLY A 133 -3.40 -1.62 28.25
C GLY A 133 -4.55 -1.03 27.42
N LEU A 134 -4.62 -1.36 26.13
CA LEU A 134 -5.62 -0.89 25.17
C LEU A 134 -7.00 -1.53 25.42
N ASP A 135 -8.04 -0.95 24.84
CA ASP A 135 -9.42 -1.44 24.94
C ASP A 135 -9.85 -2.29 23.73
N GLY A 136 -9.00 -2.47 22.71
CA GLY A 136 -9.30 -3.31 21.53
C GLY A 136 -8.53 -2.94 20.27
N VAL A 137 -9.02 -3.44 19.12
CA VAL A 137 -8.39 -3.31 17.78
C VAL A 137 -9.38 -2.75 16.75
N ASP A 138 -8.87 -1.96 15.81
CA ASP A 138 -9.57 -1.48 14.62
C ASP A 138 -8.87 -1.98 13.35
N SER A 139 -9.63 -2.40 12.35
CA SER A 139 -9.14 -2.98 11.10
C SER A 139 -9.34 -2.03 9.92
N ALA A 140 -8.27 -1.50 9.35
CA ALA A 140 -8.31 -0.47 8.30
C ALA A 140 -7.84 -0.98 6.93
N ALA A 141 -8.72 -1.68 6.20
CA ALA A 141 -8.45 -2.20 4.86
C ALA A 141 -9.70 -2.19 3.93
N PRO A 142 -9.60 -1.75 2.66
CA PRO A 142 -10.69 -1.84 1.69
C PRO A 142 -10.67 -3.17 0.90
N HIS A 143 -11.83 -3.81 0.71
CA HIS A 143 -11.94 -5.12 0.04
C HIS A 143 -12.47 -5.00 -1.39
N ALA A 144 -11.60 -5.18 -2.39
CA ALA A 144 -11.91 -4.98 -3.80
C ALA A 144 -12.76 -6.11 -4.41
N THR A 145 -12.70 -7.33 -3.88
CA THR A 145 -13.41 -8.50 -4.42
C THR A 145 -14.25 -9.23 -3.37
N ARG A 146 -15.25 -10.01 -3.84
CA ARG A 146 -16.12 -10.85 -3.00
C ARG A 146 -15.38 -11.99 -2.28
N ALA A 147 -14.24 -12.44 -2.80
CA ALA A 147 -13.35 -13.37 -2.10
C ALA A 147 -12.73 -12.68 -0.87
N GLN A 148 -12.05 -11.55 -1.10
CA GLN A 148 -11.45 -10.73 -0.03
C GLN A 148 -12.46 -10.30 1.05
N GLY A 149 -13.73 -10.07 0.68
CA GLY A 149 -14.79 -9.77 1.65
C GLY A 149 -15.24 -10.97 2.51
N ALA A 150 -15.03 -12.20 2.05
CA ALA A 150 -15.21 -13.43 2.83
C ALA A 150 -13.97 -13.76 3.67
N ASP A 151 -12.76 -13.55 3.13
CA ASP A 151 -11.50 -13.66 3.84
C ASP A 151 -11.42 -12.67 5.01
N PHE A 152 -11.86 -11.43 4.79
CA PHE A 152 -12.04 -10.43 5.85
C PHE A 152 -13.04 -10.87 6.92
N LEU A 153 -14.18 -11.48 6.55
CA LEU A 153 -15.11 -12.02 7.53
C LEU A 153 -14.48 -13.14 8.37
N ALA A 154 -13.64 -13.99 7.75
CA ALA A 154 -12.88 -15.01 8.45
C ALA A 154 -11.80 -14.39 9.39
N LEU A 155 -11.19 -13.27 9.01
CA LEU A 155 -10.26 -12.52 9.87
C LEU A 155 -11.01 -11.90 11.06
N LEU A 156 -12.15 -11.26 10.86
CA LEU A 156 -12.98 -10.74 11.95
C LEU A 156 -13.42 -11.85 12.92
N ALA A 157 -13.75 -13.04 12.40
CA ALA A 157 -14.06 -14.20 13.21
C ALA A 157 -12.86 -14.67 14.04
N ALA A 158 -11.67 -14.79 13.43
CA ALA A 158 -10.43 -15.17 14.11
C ALA A 158 -10.05 -14.17 15.22
N VAL A 159 -10.05 -12.87 14.90
CA VAL A 159 -9.78 -11.80 15.88
C VAL A 159 -10.80 -11.84 17.03
N ARG A 160 -12.08 -12.13 16.76
CA ARG A 160 -13.12 -12.19 17.80
C ARG A 160 -13.05 -13.44 18.70
N ILE A 161 -12.36 -14.51 18.28
CA ILE A 161 -12.06 -15.67 19.16
C ILE A 161 -11.11 -15.24 20.28
N HIS A 162 -10.03 -14.53 19.94
CA HIS A 162 -9.03 -14.04 20.89
C HIS A 162 -9.52 -12.80 21.65
N LEU A 163 -10.00 -11.77 20.95
CA LEU A 163 -10.48 -10.51 21.50
C LEU A 163 -11.98 -10.56 21.83
N THR A 164 -12.34 -11.31 22.87
CA THR A 164 -13.74 -11.52 23.31
C THR A 164 -14.54 -10.22 23.52
N GLU A 165 -15.80 -10.19 23.06
CA GLU A 165 -16.70 -9.00 23.09
C GLU A 165 -16.90 -8.43 24.52
N ASP A 166 -16.90 -9.30 25.54
CA ASP A 166 -17.07 -8.95 26.95
C ASP A 166 -15.88 -8.16 27.56
N ARG A 167 -14.75 -8.10 26.86
CA ARG A 167 -13.52 -7.44 27.29
C ARG A 167 -13.03 -6.38 26.30
N TYR A 168 -13.05 -6.67 25.00
CA TYR A 168 -12.39 -5.85 23.97
C TYR A 168 -13.32 -5.36 22.86
N LEU A 169 -13.03 -4.16 22.37
CA LEU A 169 -13.52 -3.61 21.10
C LEU A 169 -12.88 -4.36 19.91
N LEU A 170 -13.68 -4.65 18.89
CA LEU A 170 -13.20 -4.90 17.53
C LEU A 170 -14.02 -4.04 16.57
N THR A 171 -13.37 -3.16 15.83
CA THR A 171 -14.00 -2.27 14.83
C THR A 171 -13.33 -2.41 13.47
N ALA A 172 -13.93 -1.83 12.44
CA ALA A 172 -13.31 -1.77 11.11
C ALA A 172 -13.73 -0.51 10.35
N ALA A 173 -12.80 0.03 9.55
CA ALA A 173 -13.05 1.15 8.65
C ALA A 173 -13.44 0.65 7.26
N LEU A 174 -14.64 1.01 6.78
CA LEU A 174 -15.14 0.61 5.46
C LEU A 174 -15.58 1.84 4.62
N PRO A 175 -15.23 1.91 3.31
CA PRO A 175 -15.74 2.93 2.41
C PRO A 175 -17.27 2.92 2.31
N ALA A 176 -17.90 4.09 2.25
CA ALA A 176 -19.35 4.19 2.03
C ALA A 176 -19.82 3.82 0.59
N GLY A 177 -18.88 3.52 -0.32
CA GLY A 177 -19.16 3.10 -1.68
C GLY A 177 -19.73 1.69 -1.79
N LYS A 178 -20.91 1.57 -2.43
CA LYS A 178 -21.58 0.28 -2.71
C LYS A 178 -20.65 -0.74 -3.37
N ALA A 179 -19.74 -0.29 -4.23
CA ALA A 179 -18.77 -1.14 -4.93
C ALA A 179 -17.91 -2.01 -3.99
N VAL A 180 -17.58 -1.51 -2.80
CA VAL A 180 -16.85 -2.24 -1.74
C VAL A 180 -17.83 -2.93 -0.79
N LEU A 181 -18.87 -2.23 -0.33
CA LEU A 181 -19.82 -2.75 0.67
C LEU A 181 -20.56 -4.02 0.20
N GLN A 182 -20.78 -4.20 -1.11
CA GLN A 182 -21.43 -5.39 -1.69
C GLN A 182 -20.57 -6.67 -1.66
N ASN A 183 -19.25 -6.54 -1.42
CA ASN A 183 -18.32 -7.66 -1.35
C ASN A 183 -18.29 -8.35 0.01
N VAL A 184 -18.66 -7.64 1.08
CA VAL A 184 -18.62 -8.10 2.47
C VAL A 184 -20.01 -8.62 2.88
N ASP A 185 -20.07 -9.72 3.65
CA ASP A 185 -21.31 -10.11 4.33
C ASP A 185 -21.54 -9.18 5.54
N LEU A 186 -22.17 -8.03 5.27
CA LEU A 186 -22.42 -6.99 6.27
C LEU A 186 -23.26 -7.50 7.45
N LYS A 187 -24.15 -8.47 7.23
CA LYS A 187 -24.97 -9.04 8.30
C LYS A 187 -24.10 -9.84 9.26
N ARG A 188 -23.24 -10.73 8.76
CA ARG A 188 -22.33 -11.54 9.61
C ARG A 188 -21.20 -10.69 10.19
N ALA A 189 -20.73 -9.67 9.48
CA ALA A 189 -19.76 -8.71 10.01
C ALA A 189 -20.31 -7.97 11.24
N ALA A 190 -21.62 -7.67 11.27
CA ALA A 190 -22.27 -7.05 12.42
C ALA A 190 -22.38 -7.95 13.66
N ASP A 191 -22.24 -9.27 13.52
CA ASP A 191 -22.13 -10.19 14.66
C ASP A 191 -20.74 -10.12 15.31
N TYR A 192 -19.68 -9.86 14.53
CA TYR A 192 -18.30 -9.77 15.03
C TYR A 192 -17.87 -8.35 15.46
N LEU A 193 -18.28 -7.30 14.74
CA LEU A 193 -17.86 -5.91 15.00
C LEU A 193 -18.65 -5.25 16.14
N ASP A 194 -17.99 -4.48 17.01
CA ASP A 194 -18.64 -3.55 17.92
C ASP A 194 -19.21 -2.34 17.16
N PHE A 195 -18.36 -1.75 16.30
CA PHE A 195 -18.69 -0.62 15.44
C PHE A 195 -18.09 -0.81 14.03
N VAL A 196 -18.74 -0.22 13.03
CA VAL A 196 -18.15 0.05 11.71
C VAL A 196 -17.92 1.55 11.57
N ASN A 197 -16.70 1.93 11.21
CA ASN A 197 -16.28 3.30 10.91
C ASN A 197 -16.53 3.52 9.41
N LEU A 198 -17.74 4.02 9.08
CA LEU A 198 -18.16 4.23 7.72
C LEU A 198 -17.52 5.51 7.15
N MET A 199 -16.49 5.35 6.31
CA MET A 199 -15.80 6.45 5.65
C MET A 199 -16.73 7.11 4.62
N ALA A 200 -17.38 8.20 5.05
CA ALA A 200 -18.36 8.98 4.29
C ALA A 200 -17.73 10.23 3.65
N TYR A 201 -16.53 10.05 3.12
CA TYR A 201 -15.66 11.04 2.50
C TYR A 201 -14.83 10.37 1.38
N ASP A 202 -13.99 11.14 0.68
CA ASP A 202 -13.24 10.70 -0.52
C ASP A 202 -14.12 10.16 -1.67
N PHE A 203 -15.37 10.65 -1.79
CA PHE A 203 -16.23 10.36 -2.95
C PHE A 203 -15.69 10.97 -4.26
N PHE A 204 -14.87 12.04 -4.15
CA PHE A 204 -14.23 12.73 -5.25
C PHE A 204 -12.81 13.14 -4.86
N GLY A 205 -11.87 13.02 -5.81
CA GLY A 205 -10.47 13.37 -5.62
C GLY A 205 -9.69 13.33 -6.94
N PRO A 206 -8.35 13.45 -6.92
CA PRO A 206 -7.52 13.45 -8.13
C PRO A 206 -7.71 12.26 -9.08
N TRP A 207 -8.18 11.12 -8.56
CA TRP A 207 -8.52 9.91 -9.32
C TRP A 207 -9.85 9.99 -10.11
N THR A 208 -10.64 11.05 -9.97
CA THR A 208 -11.95 11.19 -10.63
C THR A 208 -11.89 12.07 -11.89
N HIS A 209 -12.69 11.77 -12.91
CA HIS A 209 -12.70 12.53 -14.18
C HIS A 209 -13.33 13.94 -14.09
N LYS A 210 -13.96 14.26 -12.97
CA LYS A 210 -14.67 15.53 -12.69
C LYS A 210 -14.54 15.84 -11.20
N CYS A 211 -14.41 17.12 -10.86
CA CYS A 211 -14.43 17.55 -9.46
C CYS A 211 -15.84 17.40 -8.86
N GLY A 212 -15.93 17.23 -7.54
CA GLY A 212 -17.19 17.01 -6.84
C GLY A 212 -17.05 17.12 -5.32
N HIS A 213 -18.14 16.89 -4.60
CA HIS A 213 -18.19 17.04 -3.15
C HIS A 213 -17.68 15.78 -2.43
N GLN A 214 -16.39 15.78 -2.10
CA GLN A 214 -15.71 14.60 -1.55
C GLN A 214 -16.37 14.02 -0.28
N ALA A 215 -17.03 14.86 0.54
CA ALA A 215 -17.67 14.48 1.79
C ALA A 215 -19.20 14.70 1.81
N GLN A 216 -19.92 14.53 0.69
CA GLN A 216 -21.36 14.78 0.65
C GLN A 216 -22.21 13.80 1.48
N LEU A 217 -23.18 14.31 2.24
CA LEU A 217 -24.17 13.50 2.96
C LEU A 217 -25.24 12.94 2.02
N TYR A 218 -25.70 13.73 1.06
CA TYR A 218 -26.65 13.35 0.01
C TYR A 218 -26.04 13.61 -1.36
N SER A 219 -26.42 12.82 -2.36
CA SER A 219 -26.02 13.00 -3.76
C SER A 219 -27.18 13.56 -4.59
N THR A 220 -26.87 14.27 -5.67
CA THR A 220 -27.87 14.79 -6.61
C THR A 220 -28.17 13.85 -7.77
N ALA A 221 -27.27 12.92 -8.11
CA ALA A 221 -27.52 11.88 -9.09
C ALA A 221 -27.90 10.54 -8.43
N LYS A 222 -28.81 9.80 -9.06
CA LYS A 222 -29.50 8.63 -8.48
C LYS A 222 -28.58 7.47 -8.08
N ASP A 223 -27.45 7.32 -8.77
CA ASP A 223 -26.47 6.23 -8.60
C ASP A 223 -25.13 6.72 -8.01
N GLU A 224 -25.06 7.99 -7.62
CA GLU A 224 -23.87 8.64 -7.07
C GLU A 224 -23.75 8.38 -5.56
N THR A 225 -22.55 8.04 -5.08
CA THR A 225 -22.33 7.69 -3.67
C THR A 225 -22.34 8.93 -2.76
N SER A 226 -22.97 8.79 -1.60
CA SER A 226 -22.97 9.75 -0.51
C SER A 226 -22.99 9.05 0.86
N GLY A 227 -22.76 9.80 1.95
CA GLY A 227 -22.81 9.25 3.31
C GLY A 227 -24.15 8.60 3.65
N SER A 228 -25.26 9.20 3.22
CA SER A 228 -26.61 8.66 3.44
C SER A 228 -26.88 7.39 2.65
N SER A 229 -26.37 7.27 1.40
CA SER A 229 -26.51 6.03 0.62
C SER A 229 -25.73 4.87 1.25
N GLY A 230 -24.52 5.13 1.78
CA GLY A 230 -23.72 4.12 2.48
C GLY A 230 -24.39 3.62 3.76
N VAL A 231 -24.90 4.54 4.59
CA VAL A 231 -25.68 4.21 5.80
C VAL A 231 -26.94 3.42 5.44
N GLN A 232 -27.67 3.85 4.42
CA GLN A 232 -28.91 3.17 3.99
C GLN A 232 -28.63 1.78 3.41
N TYR A 233 -27.48 1.57 2.74
CA TYR A 233 -27.04 0.27 2.24
C TYR A 233 -26.67 -0.69 3.38
N LEU A 234 -25.89 -0.23 4.36
CA LEU A 234 -25.58 -1.02 5.58
C LEU A 234 -26.85 -1.48 6.31
N ILE A 235 -27.78 -0.57 6.56
CA ILE A 235 -29.03 -0.87 7.27
C ILE A 235 -29.92 -1.83 6.46
N SER A 236 -30.03 -1.67 5.13
CA SER A 236 -30.85 -2.56 4.30
C SER A 236 -30.28 -3.98 4.16
N HIS A 237 -28.98 -4.16 4.36
CA HIS A 237 -28.30 -5.47 4.39
C HIS A 237 -28.16 -6.03 5.82
N GLY A 238 -28.85 -5.44 6.79
CA GLY A 238 -29.00 -6.00 8.15
C GLY A 238 -27.96 -5.50 9.18
N PHE A 239 -27.09 -4.55 8.82
CA PHE A 239 -26.16 -3.98 9.79
C PHE A 239 -26.90 -3.07 10.79
N PRO A 240 -26.81 -3.28 12.12
CA PRO A 240 -27.56 -2.49 13.09
C PRO A 240 -27.12 -1.02 13.09
N ALA A 241 -28.05 -0.09 12.90
CA ALA A 241 -27.80 1.36 12.87
C ALA A 241 -26.92 1.84 14.04
N LYS A 242 -27.23 1.41 15.27
CA LYS A 242 -26.48 1.73 16.50
C LYS A 242 -25.01 1.28 16.53
N LYS A 243 -24.58 0.40 15.61
CA LYS A 243 -23.18 -0.02 15.42
C LYS A 243 -22.46 0.76 14.31
N ILE A 244 -23.12 1.72 13.64
CA ILE A 244 -22.50 2.53 12.58
C ILE A 244 -22.02 3.86 13.18
N LEU A 245 -20.74 4.20 12.97
CA LEU A 245 -20.19 5.54 13.18
C LEU A 245 -19.99 6.22 11.82
N LEU A 246 -20.55 7.42 11.64
CA LEU A 246 -20.41 8.18 10.40
C LEU A 246 -19.07 8.93 10.37
N GLY A 247 -18.31 8.79 9.29
CA GLY A 247 -17.01 9.46 9.12
C GLY A 247 -17.11 10.91 8.68
N ILE A 248 -16.24 11.75 9.25
CA ILE A 248 -16.00 13.15 8.89
C ILE A 248 -14.52 13.31 8.50
N SER A 249 -14.26 13.91 7.34
CA SER A 249 -12.91 14.27 6.90
C SER A 249 -12.51 15.64 7.44
N LEU A 250 -11.44 15.70 8.24
CA LEU A 250 -10.81 16.94 8.70
C LEU A 250 -9.77 17.46 7.69
N TYR A 251 -10.10 17.33 6.41
CA TYR A 251 -9.32 17.79 5.27
C TYR A 251 -10.26 18.07 4.09
N GLY A 252 -9.79 18.81 3.10
CA GLY A 252 -10.53 19.08 1.86
C GLY A 252 -9.75 18.67 0.62
N ARG A 253 -10.41 17.98 -0.32
CA ARG A 253 -9.81 17.64 -1.63
C ARG A 253 -9.90 18.83 -2.58
N SER A 254 -8.79 19.14 -3.24
CA SER A 254 -8.58 20.30 -4.11
C SER A 254 -8.61 19.92 -5.59
N PHE A 255 -9.18 20.82 -6.39
CA PHE A 255 -9.33 20.68 -7.84
C PHE A 255 -8.96 22.01 -8.51
N LEU A 256 -7.80 22.04 -9.16
CA LEU A 256 -7.28 23.26 -9.79
C LEU A 256 -7.97 23.53 -11.13
N ASN A 257 -8.08 24.82 -11.45
CA ASN A 257 -8.74 25.35 -12.65
C ASN A 257 -10.26 25.07 -12.72
N THR A 258 -10.92 24.84 -11.58
CA THR A 258 -12.39 24.77 -11.47
C THR A 258 -12.94 25.64 -10.34
N SER A 259 -14.24 25.90 -10.39
CA SER A 259 -14.97 26.82 -9.49
C SER A 259 -16.22 26.20 -8.85
N GLY A 260 -16.43 24.89 -9.00
CA GLY A 260 -17.61 24.18 -8.53
C GLY A 260 -17.68 22.76 -9.09
N PRO A 261 -18.54 21.88 -8.52
CA PRO A 261 -18.63 20.47 -8.86
C PRO A 261 -19.10 20.21 -10.30
N GLY A 262 -18.78 19.03 -10.83
CA GLY A 262 -19.17 18.57 -12.17
C GLY A 262 -18.25 19.01 -13.32
N HIS A 263 -17.36 19.98 -13.08
CA HIS A 263 -16.36 20.43 -14.06
C HIS A 263 -15.17 19.47 -14.19
N LYS A 264 -14.50 19.48 -15.34
CA LYS A 264 -13.17 18.87 -15.53
C LYS A 264 -12.10 19.77 -14.92
N PHE A 265 -11.19 19.21 -14.13
CA PHE A 265 -10.08 19.92 -13.50
C PHE A 265 -8.74 19.53 -14.14
N LYS A 266 -7.67 20.27 -13.81
CA LYS A 266 -6.30 19.94 -14.23
C LYS A 266 -5.34 20.20 -13.07
N GLY A 267 -4.97 19.11 -12.37
CA GLY A 267 -4.17 19.15 -11.15
C GLY A 267 -4.99 19.44 -9.88
N SER A 268 -4.35 19.25 -8.74
CA SER A 268 -4.87 19.46 -7.38
C SER A 268 -3.84 20.20 -6.55
N GLY A 269 -4.26 21.08 -5.64
CA GLY A 269 -3.38 21.77 -4.69
C GLY A 269 -3.26 21.03 -3.36
N GLY A 270 -2.16 21.27 -2.65
CA GLY A 270 -1.89 20.66 -1.34
C GLY A 270 -1.29 19.25 -1.39
N GLU A 271 -0.91 18.74 -0.23
CA GLU A 271 -0.32 17.41 -0.02
C GLU A 271 -1.33 16.32 -0.44
N ASP A 272 -0.94 15.41 -1.36
CA ASP A 272 -1.84 14.46 -2.04
C ASP A 272 -3.16 15.05 -2.59
N GLY A 273 -3.12 16.30 -3.03
CA GLY A 273 -4.29 17.01 -3.53
C GLY A 273 -5.31 17.36 -2.43
N ALA A 274 -4.86 17.45 -1.19
CA ALA A 274 -5.66 17.80 -0.02
C ALA A 274 -5.03 18.94 0.80
N PHE A 275 -5.87 19.64 1.55
CA PHE A 275 -5.47 20.58 2.61
C PHE A 275 -6.10 20.16 3.94
N GLU A 276 -5.34 20.20 5.03
CA GLU A 276 -5.85 19.96 6.39
C GLU A 276 -6.91 21.03 6.75
N TYR A 277 -8.00 20.67 7.46
CA TYR A 277 -9.13 21.58 7.70
C TYR A 277 -8.74 22.84 8.49
N ARG A 278 -7.72 22.75 9.36
CA ARG A 278 -7.10 23.90 10.03
C ARG A 278 -6.52 24.96 9.08
N GLU A 279 -6.22 24.61 7.82
CA GLU A 279 -5.76 25.55 6.79
C GLU A 279 -6.88 26.08 5.88
N LEU A 280 -8.12 25.61 6.06
CA LEU A 280 -9.27 25.98 5.24
C LEU A 280 -10.15 27.04 5.93
N PRO A 281 -10.87 27.90 5.18
CA PRO A 281 -10.70 28.15 3.75
C PRO A 281 -9.33 28.78 3.43
N ARG A 282 -8.76 28.50 2.26
CA ARG A 282 -7.46 29.05 1.82
C ARG A 282 -7.49 30.59 1.78
N ARG A 283 -6.32 31.23 1.95
CA ARG A 283 -6.21 32.69 1.86
C ARG A 283 -6.69 33.19 0.49
N GLY A 284 -7.68 34.09 0.49
CA GLY A 284 -8.30 34.61 -0.72
C GLY A 284 -9.41 33.74 -1.32
N ALA A 285 -9.71 32.57 -0.74
CA ALA A 285 -10.88 31.76 -1.10
C ALA A 285 -12.13 32.21 -0.33
N LYS A 286 -13.32 31.96 -0.90
CA LYS A 286 -14.61 32.18 -0.23
C LYS A 286 -15.23 30.83 0.14
N GLU A 287 -15.57 30.62 1.42
CA GLU A 287 -16.31 29.45 1.89
C GLU A 287 -17.81 29.57 1.59
N GLN A 288 -18.44 28.44 1.26
CA GLN A 288 -19.88 28.28 1.07
C GLN A 288 -20.29 26.85 1.47
N VAL A 289 -21.53 26.64 1.88
CA VAL A 289 -22.11 25.30 2.10
C VAL A 289 -23.21 25.05 1.07
N ASP A 290 -23.11 23.97 0.29
CA ASP A 290 -24.25 23.50 -0.50
C ASP A 290 -25.19 22.68 0.41
N LYS A 291 -26.34 23.27 0.70
CA LYS A 291 -27.35 22.71 1.61
C LYS A 291 -28.11 21.51 1.03
N ARG A 292 -28.01 21.25 -0.28
CA ARG A 292 -28.69 20.13 -0.97
C ARG A 292 -27.96 18.81 -0.71
N VAL A 293 -26.63 18.84 -0.82
CA VAL A 293 -25.73 17.69 -0.62
C VAL A 293 -25.13 17.63 0.79
N VAL A 294 -25.18 18.76 1.52
CA VAL A 294 -24.55 18.97 2.84
C VAL A 294 -23.05 18.72 2.79
N ALA A 295 -22.37 19.56 2.01
CA ALA A 295 -20.91 19.63 1.90
C ALA A 295 -20.45 21.09 1.89
N ALA A 296 -19.29 21.37 2.49
CA ALA A 296 -18.66 22.67 2.42
C ALA A 296 -17.74 22.74 1.19
N GLN A 297 -17.57 23.94 0.67
CA GLN A 297 -16.68 24.25 -0.43
C GLN A 297 -15.99 25.59 -0.20
N CYS A 298 -14.76 25.76 -0.67
CA CYS A 298 -14.19 27.07 -0.88
C CYS A 298 -13.60 27.22 -2.29
N VAL A 299 -13.77 28.39 -2.89
CA VAL A 299 -13.26 28.70 -4.22
C VAL A 299 -12.31 29.89 -4.17
N GLY A 300 -11.10 29.72 -4.71
CA GLY A 300 -10.06 30.75 -4.82
C GLY A 300 -8.74 30.36 -4.18
N GLY A 301 -7.82 31.33 -4.11
CA GLY A 301 -6.46 31.12 -3.61
C GLY A 301 -5.68 30.11 -4.45
N ASP A 302 -4.76 29.40 -3.78
CA ASP A 302 -3.95 28.31 -4.32
C ASP A 302 -4.71 26.96 -4.42
N GLY A 303 -5.88 26.85 -3.78
CA GLY A 303 -6.65 25.60 -3.73
C GLY A 303 -7.64 25.36 -4.88
N GLY A 304 -7.87 26.33 -5.76
CA GLY A 304 -8.87 26.21 -6.84
C GLY A 304 -10.29 26.06 -6.27
N PHE A 305 -10.97 24.95 -6.58
CA PHE A 305 -12.16 24.47 -5.87
C PHE A 305 -11.75 23.41 -4.85
N VAL A 306 -12.03 23.63 -3.57
CA VAL A 306 -11.79 22.66 -2.49
C VAL A 306 -13.11 22.28 -1.84
N SER A 307 -13.37 20.99 -1.57
CA SER A 307 -14.57 20.56 -0.82
C SER A 307 -14.21 19.72 0.42
N TYR A 308 -14.92 19.97 1.52
CA TYR A 308 -14.61 19.51 2.88
C TYR A 308 -15.87 19.48 3.77
N ASP A 309 -15.69 19.12 5.05
CA ASP A 309 -16.67 19.34 6.12
C ASP A 309 -16.32 20.59 6.93
N ASN A 310 -17.32 21.40 7.27
CA ASN A 310 -17.20 22.56 8.15
C ASN A 310 -18.16 22.42 9.36
N PRO A 311 -18.17 23.36 10.33
CA PRO A 311 -19.02 23.25 11.52
C PRO A 311 -20.52 23.09 11.22
N ASP A 312 -21.03 23.73 10.16
CA ASP A 312 -22.43 23.63 9.77
C ASP A 312 -22.76 22.27 9.14
N THR A 313 -21.90 21.71 8.27
CA THR A 313 -22.13 20.38 7.70
C THR A 313 -22.01 19.29 8.76
N VAL A 314 -21.02 19.38 9.66
CA VAL A 314 -20.86 18.45 10.80
C VAL A 314 -22.08 18.50 11.71
N LYS A 315 -22.64 19.69 11.98
CA LYS A 315 -23.87 19.86 12.76
C LYS A 315 -25.11 19.24 12.09
N VAL A 316 -25.25 19.35 10.77
CA VAL A 316 -26.35 18.70 10.02
C VAL A 316 -26.16 17.18 9.94
N LYS A 317 -24.95 16.70 9.66
CA LYS A 317 -24.58 15.27 9.72
C LYS A 317 -24.83 14.68 11.11
N ALA A 318 -24.57 15.45 12.16
CA ALA A 318 -24.90 15.05 13.53
C ALA A 318 -26.41 14.91 13.76
N GLY A 319 -27.22 15.83 13.22
CA GLY A 319 -28.68 15.69 13.19
C GLY A 319 -29.13 14.41 12.47
N PHE A 320 -28.53 14.11 11.30
CA PHE A 320 -28.79 12.87 10.55
C PHE A 320 -28.43 11.61 11.34
N CYS A 321 -27.26 11.57 12.01
CA CYS A 321 -26.87 10.45 12.86
C CYS A 321 -27.90 10.18 13.98
N ARG A 322 -28.40 11.23 14.65
CA ARG A 322 -29.45 11.11 15.66
C ARG A 322 -30.78 10.65 15.05
N GLN A 323 -31.19 11.22 13.92
CA GLN A 323 -32.44 10.87 13.23
C GLN A 323 -32.47 9.41 12.73
N LYS A 324 -31.33 8.88 12.26
CA LYS A 324 -31.18 7.50 11.78
C LYS A 324 -30.84 6.49 12.90
N GLY A 325 -30.69 6.94 14.15
CA GLY A 325 -30.34 6.07 15.28
C GLY A 325 -28.94 5.44 15.18
N LEU A 326 -27.98 6.19 14.62
CA LEU A 326 -26.60 5.74 14.48
C LEU A 326 -25.85 5.73 15.82
N GLY A 327 -24.75 4.97 15.91
CA GLY A 327 -23.95 4.88 17.13
C GLY A 327 -23.21 6.17 17.49
N GLY A 328 -22.90 7.00 16.49
CA GLY A 328 -22.14 8.23 16.68
C GLY A 328 -21.42 8.72 15.42
N ILE A 329 -20.32 9.43 15.62
CA ILE A 329 -19.45 10.02 14.58
C ILE A 329 -17.99 9.63 14.85
N PHE A 330 -17.18 9.51 13.78
CA PHE A 330 -15.72 9.52 13.89
C PHE A 330 -15.08 10.56 12.96
N TYR A 331 -13.87 11.02 13.30
CA TYR A 331 -13.12 12.03 12.53
C TYR A 331 -11.73 11.52 12.09
N TRP A 332 -11.36 11.80 10.83
CA TRP A 332 -10.05 11.50 10.25
C TRP A 332 -9.39 12.79 9.72
N THR A 333 -8.31 13.33 10.30
CA THR A 333 -7.56 12.93 11.51
C THR A 333 -7.64 14.03 12.57
N ALA A 334 -7.61 13.65 13.86
CA ALA A 334 -7.87 14.57 14.98
C ALA A 334 -7.04 15.87 14.97
N PRO A 335 -5.71 15.85 14.68
CA PRO A 335 -4.90 17.07 14.78
C PRO A 335 -5.07 18.04 13.60
N ALA A 336 -5.68 17.61 12.50
CA ALA A 336 -6.03 18.46 11.37
C ALA A 336 -7.27 19.36 11.63
N ASP A 337 -7.94 19.20 12.78
CA ASP A 337 -9.02 20.10 13.21
C ASP A 337 -8.50 21.51 13.52
N ALA A 338 -9.36 22.52 13.37
CA ALA A 338 -9.01 23.91 13.61
C ALA A 338 -8.71 24.16 15.10
N LYS A 339 -7.62 24.88 15.40
CA LYS A 339 -7.23 25.21 16.78
C LYS A 339 -8.04 26.38 17.39
N ASP A 340 -8.99 26.96 16.65
CA ASP A 340 -9.98 27.93 17.14
C ASP A 340 -11.22 27.23 17.75
N SER A 341 -11.52 27.56 19.00
CA SER A 341 -12.66 27.07 19.81
C SER A 341 -14.07 27.19 19.20
N PHE A 342 -14.26 28.06 18.20
CA PHE A 342 -15.51 28.18 17.44
C PHE A 342 -15.55 27.28 16.20
N ARG A 343 -14.40 26.80 15.75
CA ARG A 343 -14.22 26.04 14.51
C ARG A 343 -13.95 24.54 14.70
N VAL A 344 -13.60 24.10 15.91
CA VAL A 344 -13.34 22.68 16.24
C VAL A 344 -14.56 21.82 15.89
N ALA A 345 -14.43 20.95 14.89
CA ALA A 345 -15.52 20.11 14.40
C ALA A 345 -15.97 19.08 15.45
N TYR A 346 -15.03 18.37 16.10
CA TYR A 346 -15.39 17.28 17.01
C TYR A 346 -16.05 17.72 18.33
N GLN A 347 -16.06 19.03 18.64
CA GLN A 347 -16.79 19.60 19.78
C GLN A 347 -18.29 19.86 19.50
N LEU A 348 -18.74 19.76 18.25
CA LEU A 348 -20.11 20.12 17.85
C LEU A 348 -21.12 19.02 18.19
N TRP A 349 -20.65 17.79 18.37
CA TRP A 349 -21.45 16.65 18.81
C TRP A 349 -22.06 16.87 20.21
N SER A 350 -21.33 17.50 21.12
CA SER A 350 -21.79 17.78 22.50
C SER A 350 -22.56 19.10 22.64
N ARG A 351 -22.37 20.07 21.73
CA ARG A 351 -22.96 21.42 21.80
C ARG A 351 -24.37 21.57 21.16
N THR A 352 -25.02 20.47 20.78
CA THR A 352 -26.33 20.48 20.09
C THR A 352 -27.49 20.08 21.02
N PRO A 353 -28.23 21.04 21.62
CA PRO A 353 -29.34 20.74 22.54
C PRO A 353 -30.55 20.13 21.82
N VAL A 354 -31.43 19.48 22.60
CA VAL A 354 -32.64 18.82 22.08
C VAL A 354 -33.74 19.84 21.83
N ALA A 355 -33.78 20.39 20.61
CA ALA A 355 -34.93 21.13 20.11
C ALA A 355 -36.01 20.15 19.60
N ALA A 356 -37.13 20.05 20.31
CA ALA A 356 -38.24 19.17 19.93
C ALA A 356 -39.15 19.82 18.87
N THR A 357 -38.67 19.93 17.63
CA THR A 357 -39.49 20.33 16.48
C THR A 357 -40.16 19.13 15.82
N ALA A 358 -41.49 19.09 15.86
CA ALA A 358 -42.28 18.11 15.11
C ALA A 358 -42.11 18.29 13.58
N PRO A 359 -42.18 17.21 12.77
CA PRO A 359 -42.03 17.31 11.34
C PRO A 359 -43.26 18.01 10.72
N GLN A 360 -43.06 19.19 10.14
CA GLN A 360 -44.03 19.78 9.22
C GLN A 360 -44.07 18.97 7.93
N THR A 361 -45.24 18.47 7.57
CA THR A 361 -45.50 17.87 6.26
C THR A 361 -45.65 18.95 5.20
N LEU A 362 -44.66 19.06 4.31
CA LEU A 362 -44.82 19.68 2.99
C LEU A 362 -45.02 18.56 1.96
N GLY A 363 -46.01 18.70 1.09
CA GLY A 363 -46.37 17.74 0.05
C GLY A 363 -47.01 18.43 -1.15
N ALA A 364 -47.19 17.66 -2.24
CA ALA A 364 -47.48 18.12 -3.61
C ALA A 364 -46.32 18.94 -4.23
N SER A 365 -46.04 18.86 -5.54
CA SER A 365 -46.44 17.94 -6.63
C SER A 365 -45.35 18.03 -7.73
N THR A 366 -45.23 17.19 -8.77
CA THR A 366 -46.24 16.68 -9.71
C THR A 366 -45.83 15.38 -10.42
N ASP A 367 -46.79 14.47 -10.64
CA ASP A 367 -46.75 13.46 -11.73
C ASP A 367 -46.83 14.13 -13.13
N PRO A 368 -46.53 13.44 -14.25
CA PRO A 368 -47.54 12.59 -14.89
C PRO A 368 -47.04 11.33 -15.65
N ILE A 369 -47.86 10.26 -15.60
CA ILE A 369 -48.17 9.28 -16.68
C ILE A 369 -46.99 8.46 -17.29
N GLY A 370 -47.07 7.13 -17.42
CA GLY A 370 -48.12 6.16 -17.06
C GLY A 370 -47.96 4.84 -17.86
N SER A 371 -48.77 3.82 -17.54
CA SER A 371 -48.87 2.57 -18.33
C SER A 371 -50.22 1.88 -18.13
N ALA A 372 -50.63 1.03 -19.08
CA ALA A 372 -51.95 0.36 -19.09
C ALA A 372 -51.87 -1.07 -19.64
N GLY A 373 -52.78 -1.94 -19.18
CA GLY A 373 -52.94 -3.32 -19.64
C GLY A 373 -51.99 -4.33 -18.96
N ALA A 374 -52.34 -5.61 -18.79
CA ALA A 374 -53.61 -6.30 -19.08
C ALA A 374 -53.86 -7.44 -18.06
N VAL A 375 -54.88 -8.29 -18.28
CA VAL A 375 -55.46 -9.22 -17.28
C VAL A 375 -55.57 -10.65 -17.87
N TRP A 376 -55.77 -11.66 -16.99
CA TRP A 376 -56.01 -13.10 -17.26
C TRP A 376 -54.74 -13.88 -17.69
N ASP A 377 -54.63 -15.20 -17.53
CA ASP A 377 -55.60 -16.22 -17.06
C ASP A 377 -54.93 -17.34 -16.22
N THR A 378 -55.59 -18.50 -16.09
CA THR A 378 -55.38 -19.55 -15.07
C THR A 378 -55.05 -20.94 -15.64
N GLY A 379 -54.57 -21.82 -14.75
CA GLY A 379 -54.40 -23.27 -14.97
C GLY A 379 -52.97 -23.71 -15.36
N GLN A 380 -52.56 -24.96 -15.21
CA GLN A 380 -52.93 -26.06 -14.29
C GLN A 380 -51.86 -27.18 -14.46
N LEU A 381 -52.00 -28.33 -13.76
CA LEU A 381 -51.07 -29.50 -13.78
C LEU A 381 -49.73 -29.27 -13.03
N GLY A 382 -49.21 -30.20 -12.21
CA GLY A 382 -49.81 -31.47 -11.75
C GLY A 382 -48.99 -32.15 -10.63
N LEU A 383 -49.69 -32.86 -9.75
CA LEU A 383 -49.14 -33.84 -8.77
C LEU A 383 -48.74 -35.14 -9.51
N PRO A 384 -47.84 -36.04 -9.00
CA PRO A 384 -48.05 -36.69 -7.68
C PRO A 384 -46.87 -37.37 -6.91
N ARG A 385 -47.10 -37.63 -5.59
CA ARG A 385 -46.60 -38.78 -4.77
C ARG A 385 -45.07 -38.85 -4.46
N GLN A 386 -44.56 -39.61 -3.46
CA GLN A 386 -45.16 -40.47 -2.42
C GLN A 386 -44.26 -40.63 -1.15
N ARG A 387 -44.90 -40.90 0.01
CA ARG A 387 -44.40 -41.63 1.23
C ARG A 387 -43.24 -40.99 2.03
N GLY A 388 -43.08 -41.30 3.33
CA GLY A 388 -43.80 -42.27 4.18
C GLY A 388 -43.91 -41.86 5.66
N CYS A 389 -44.73 -42.59 6.42
CA CYS A 389 -45.09 -42.31 7.83
C CYS A 389 -44.31 -43.21 8.81
N TYR A 390 -44.46 -43.01 10.14
CA TYR A 390 -45.00 -44.03 11.07
C TYR A 390 -45.24 -43.47 12.51
N HIS A 391 -46.49 -43.57 12.99
CA HIS A 391 -46.99 -43.96 14.33
C HIS A 391 -46.30 -43.45 15.63
N SER A 392 -46.99 -42.79 16.59
CA SER A 392 -47.98 -43.29 17.60
C SER A 392 -47.33 -43.34 19.01
N SER A 393 -47.96 -43.06 20.16
CA SER A 393 -49.30 -43.48 20.64
C SER A 393 -49.93 -42.57 21.74
N HIS A 394 -51.17 -42.89 22.12
CA HIS A 394 -52.05 -42.20 23.10
C HIS A 394 -51.63 -42.32 24.58
N TYR A 395 -52.20 -41.46 25.44
CA TYR A 395 -52.99 -41.87 26.62
C TYR A 395 -54.04 -40.81 27.05
N SER A 396 -55.04 -41.20 27.84
CA SER A 396 -56.17 -40.42 28.39
C SER A 396 -56.86 -41.26 29.50
N VAL A 397 -57.94 -40.92 30.25
CA VAL A 397 -59.01 -39.89 30.23
C VAL A 397 -59.46 -39.63 31.70
N ARG A 398 -60.04 -38.46 32.06
CA ARG A 398 -61.04 -38.42 33.17
C ARG A 398 -62.03 -37.23 33.17
N SER A 399 -63.31 -37.57 33.41
CA SER A 399 -64.40 -36.73 33.97
C SER A 399 -64.28 -36.72 35.51
N MET A 400 -65.10 -36.10 36.37
CA MET A 400 -66.44 -35.46 36.35
C MET A 400 -66.39 -34.29 37.39
N ASP A 401 -67.35 -33.41 37.69
CA ASP A 401 -68.81 -33.47 37.89
C ASP A 401 -69.46 -32.07 37.67
N GLY A 402 -70.78 -31.90 37.88
CA GLY A 402 -71.44 -30.58 37.82
C GLY A 402 -72.69 -30.43 38.71
N THR A 403 -73.28 -29.23 38.73
CA THR A 403 -74.58 -28.94 39.38
C THR A 403 -75.25 -27.70 38.74
N ALA A 404 -76.58 -27.58 38.77
CA ALA A 404 -77.34 -26.49 38.12
C ALA A 404 -78.67 -26.14 38.81
N VAL A 405 -79.06 -24.86 38.80
CA VAL A 405 -80.37 -24.21 39.13
C VAL A 405 -80.28 -22.76 38.58
N VAL A 406 -81.24 -21.99 38.03
CA VAL A 406 -82.50 -22.08 37.23
C VAL A 406 -83.13 -20.65 37.22
N GLY A 407 -83.70 -20.15 36.10
CA GLY A 407 -84.50 -18.89 35.97
C GLY A 407 -83.74 -17.68 35.35
N SER A 408 -84.02 -17.03 34.19
CA SER A 408 -85.22 -16.82 33.29
C SER A 408 -86.10 -15.59 33.68
N ALA A 409 -86.52 -14.61 32.85
CA ALA A 409 -86.34 -14.22 31.40
C ALA A 409 -86.50 -12.65 31.25
N ALA A 410 -86.99 -11.91 30.21
CA ALA A 410 -87.63 -12.14 28.90
C ALA A 410 -87.74 -10.83 28.01
N LEU A 411 -87.97 -10.96 26.68
CA LEU A 411 -88.78 -10.09 25.73
C LEU A 411 -88.42 -8.58 25.44
N ASP A 412 -88.56 -7.94 24.24
CA ASP A 412 -88.90 -8.31 22.81
C ASP A 412 -88.66 -7.16 21.72
N ALA A 413 -88.58 -7.47 20.38
CA ALA A 413 -88.67 -6.66 19.08
C ALA A 413 -87.72 -5.44 18.70
N GLY A 414 -87.59 -4.87 17.45
CA GLY A 414 -87.80 -5.27 16.00
C GLY A 414 -87.97 -4.16 14.86
N LYS A 415 -87.39 -4.32 13.62
CA LYS A 415 -87.71 -3.71 12.22
C LYS A 415 -87.19 -2.28 11.78
N SER A 416 -87.17 -1.73 10.51
CA SER A 416 -86.87 -2.17 9.07
C SER A 416 -86.99 -1.09 7.89
N HIS A 417 -86.15 -1.11 6.80
CA HIS A 417 -86.24 -0.48 5.39
C HIS A 417 -85.98 1.07 5.14
N SER A 418 -85.86 1.75 3.93
CA SER A 418 -86.05 1.56 2.43
C SER A 418 -85.20 2.54 1.45
N VAL A 419 -85.47 2.69 0.11
CA VAL A 419 -84.67 3.43 -1.00
C VAL A 419 -85.49 3.69 -2.35
N PRO A 420 -85.06 4.12 -3.62
CA PRO A 420 -83.97 4.99 -4.26
C PRO A 420 -84.22 5.81 -5.65
N SER A 421 -83.32 6.74 -6.09
CA SER A 421 -82.79 7.09 -7.51
C SER A 421 -83.40 8.08 -8.63
N VAL A 422 -82.49 8.57 -9.56
CA VAL A 422 -82.50 9.08 -11.03
C VAL A 422 -82.80 10.53 -11.66
N HIS A 423 -81.93 10.96 -12.65
CA HIS A 423 -82.07 11.81 -13.94
C HIS A 423 -82.14 13.41 -13.99
N LYS A 424 -81.97 14.24 -15.09
CA LYS A 424 -81.13 14.31 -16.39
C LYS A 424 -81.45 15.50 -17.44
N CYS A 425 -80.45 16.08 -18.18
CA CYS A 425 -80.45 16.78 -19.56
C CYS A 425 -80.55 18.36 -19.81
N GLY A 426 -79.96 18.91 -20.91
CA GLY A 426 -80.29 20.24 -21.59
C GLY A 426 -79.16 21.12 -22.23
N SER A 427 -79.36 21.89 -23.33
CA SER A 427 -78.33 22.81 -23.96
C SER A 427 -78.81 23.96 -24.93
N ARG A 428 -78.14 25.14 -24.97
CA ARG A 428 -78.28 26.25 -26.00
C ARG A 428 -77.25 27.41 -25.85
N LEU A 429 -76.34 27.68 -26.83
CA LEU A 429 -75.51 28.93 -26.94
C LEU A 429 -74.67 28.94 -28.25
N LYS A 430 -74.45 30.10 -28.93
CA LYS A 430 -73.55 30.17 -30.12
C LYS A 430 -73.08 31.55 -30.69
N LEU A 431 -73.09 32.67 -29.95
CA LEU A 431 -72.60 33.97 -30.49
C LEU A 431 -71.76 34.85 -29.54
N THR A 432 -71.65 34.52 -28.24
CA THR A 432 -70.69 35.18 -27.32
C THR A 432 -69.26 34.68 -27.50
N THR A 433 -69.11 33.51 -28.10
CA THR A 433 -68.00 32.56 -27.94
C THR A 433 -66.69 32.97 -28.63
N VAL A 434 -66.56 34.22 -29.08
CA VAL A 434 -65.34 34.79 -29.69
C VAL A 434 -64.64 35.76 -28.73
N LEU A 435 -65.36 36.36 -27.76
CA LEU A 435 -64.76 37.20 -26.72
C LEU A 435 -64.23 36.38 -25.52
N GLU A 436 -64.54 35.09 -25.48
CA GLU A 436 -64.28 34.18 -24.35
C GLU A 436 -63.12 33.19 -24.63
N THR A 437 -62.44 33.32 -25.78
CA THR A 437 -61.28 32.48 -26.16
C THR A 437 -59.97 33.02 -25.57
N ALA A 438 -59.12 32.14 -25.03
CA ALA A 438 -57.85 32.54 -24.40
C ALA A 438 -56.89 33.30 -25.34
N ASP A 439 -56.81 32.90 -26.61
CA ASP A 439 -55.94 33.51 -27.63
C ASP A 439 -56.65 34.63 -28.43
N TYR A 440 -57.40 35.50 -27.74
CA TYR A 440 -58.17 36.57 -28.38
C TYR A 440 -57.29 37.72 -28.90
N ASP A 441 -57.22 37.87 -30.23
CA ASP A 441 -56.59 39.02 -30.90
C ASP A 441 -57.63 40.12 -31.22
N PRO A 442 -57.59 41.28 -30.53
CA PRO A 442 -58.52 42.38 -30.78
C PRO A 442 -58.32 43.06 -32.14
N ILE A 443 -57.11 43.05 -32.71
CA ILE A 443 -56.81 43.73 -33.98
C ILE A 443 -57.44 42.96 -35.14
N ASN A 444 -57.28 41.63 -35.17
CA ASN A 444 -57.92 40.80 -36.19
C ASN A 444 -59.47 40.85 -36.09
N HIS A 445 -60.04 40.89 -34.88
CA HIS A 445 -61.48 41.06 -34.70
C HIS A 445 -61.99 42.44 -35.17
N LEU A 446 -61.26 43.52 -34.85
CA LEU A 446 -61.59 44.88 -35.33
C LEU A 446 -61.47 44.98 -36.86
N ASN A 447 -60.44 44.39 -37.48
CA ASN A 447 -60.29 44.38 -38.93
C ASN A 447 -61.43 43.62 -39.62
N ALA A 448 -61.93 42.54 -39.03
CA ALA A 448 -63.10 41.81 -39.54
C ALA A 448 -64.40 42.64 -39.45
N LEU A 449 -64.57 43.43 -38.38
CA LEU A 449 -65.73 44.32 -38.19
C LEU A 449 -65.71 45.55 -39.11
N PHE A 450 -64.53 46.09 -39.42
CA PHE A 450 -64.35 47.33 -40.20
C PHE A 450 -63.77 47.08 -41.61
N ALA A 451 -64.05 45.92 -42.21
CA ALA A 451 -63.49 45.45 -43.48
C ALA A 451 -63.87 46.26 -44.76
N GLN A 452 -64.71 47.30 -44.66
CA GLN A 452 -65.06 48.18 -45.78
C GLN A 452 -65.12 49.67 -45.35
N PRO A 453 -64.83 50.64 -46.25
CA PRO A 453 -64.77 52.07 -45.91
C PRO A 453 -66.08 52.66 -45.34
N SER A 454 -67.23 52.08 -45.68
CA SER A 454 -68.54 52.48 -45.15
C SER A 454 -68.73 52.11 -43.67
N SER A 455 -68.00 51.12 -43.14
CA SER A 455 -68.16 50.64 -41.76
C SER A 455 -67.72 51.64 -40.69
N VAL A 456 -66.98 52.70 -41.06
CA VAL A 456 -66.48 53.73 -40.12
C VAL A 456 -67.63 54.40 -39.33
N GLN A 457 -68.83 54.49 -39.90
CA GLN A 457 -70.00 55.05 -39.20
C GLN A 457 -70.49 54.18 -38.01
N ALA A 458 -70.09 52.91 -37.91
CA ALA A 458 -70.53 52.00 -36.85
C ALA A 458 -69.71 52.09 -35.54
N ILE A 459 -68.57 52.79 -35.54
CA ILE A 459 -67.58 52.79 -34.45
C ILE A 459 -68.19 53.15 -33.09
N ALA A 460 -69.02 54.20 -33.02
CA ALA A 460 -69.62 54.65 -31.77
C ALA A 460 -70.47 53.55 -31.10
N ARG A 461 -71.31 52.87 -31.89
CA ARG A 461 -72.21 51.80 -31.40
C ARG A 461 -71.45 50.58 -30.89
N VAL A 462 -70.30 50.25 -31.50
CA VAL A 462 -69.40 49.19 -31.01
C VAL A 462 -68.75 49.60 -29.68
N SER A 463 -68.31 50.86 -29.56
CA SER A 463 -67.69 51.39 -28.34
C SER A 463 -68.63 51.35 -27.13
N ASP A 464 -69.88 51.81 -27.29
CA ASP A 464 -70.87 51.78 -26.21
C ASP A 464 -71.27 50.35 -25.81
N THR A 465 -71.34 49.43 -26.76
CA THR A 465 -71.60 48.01 -26.49
C THR A 465 -70.46 47.39 -25.66
N LEU A 466 -69.19 47.70 -25.98
CA LEU A 466 -68.03 47.23 -25.22
C LEU A 466 -67.96 47.81 -23.80
N ARG A 467 -68.29 49.11 -23.62
CA ARG A 467 -68.39 49.73 -22.28
C ARG A 467 -69.47 49.05 -21.44
N THR A 468 -70.67 48.87 -22.00
CA THR A 468 -71.79 48.22 -21.31
C THR A 468 -71.44 46.80 -20.86
N HIS A 469 -70.64 46.07 -21.64
CA HIS A 469 -70.15 44.74 -21.27
C HIS A 469 -69.07 44.80 -20.17
N ASN A 470 -68.09 45.70 -20.28
CA ASN A 470 -67.06 45.93 -19.26
C ASN A 470 -67.66 46.28 -17.88
N ASP A 471 -68.67 47.13 -17.86
CA ASP A 471 -69.27 47.63 -16.63
C ASP A 471 -70.12 46.53 -15.95
N GLY A 472 -70.79 45.69 -16.74
CA GLY A 472 -71.48 44.49 -16.28
C GLY A 472 -70.54 43.38 -15.76
N LEU A 473 -69.36 43.23 -16.39
CA LEU A 473 -68.28 42.36 -15.90
C LEU A 473 -67.74 42.85 -14.56
N SER A 474 -67.47 44.16 -14.45
CA SER A 474 -66.99 44.80 -13.23
C SER A 474 -67.97 44.59 -12.07
N ALA A 475 -69.26 44.82 -12.30
CA ALA A 475 -70.31 44.57 -11.31
C ALA A 475 -70.39 43.09 -10.88
N SER A 476 -70.21 42.15 -11.81
CA SER A 476 -70.18 40.71 -11.48
C SER A 476 -68.96 40.31 -10.64
N ILE A 477 -67.79 40.90 -10.92
CA ILE A 477 -66.57 40.66 -10.13
C ILE A 477 -66.78 41.13 -8.68
N THR A 478 -67.22 42.38 -8.47
CA THR A 478 -67.47 42.90 -7.12
C THR A 478 -68.57 42.13 -6.36
N ALA A 479 -69.58 41.61 -7.06
CA ALA A 479 -70.59 40.72 -6.48
C ALA A 479 -70.00 39.37 -6.02
N LEU A 480 -69.05 38.79 -6.78
CA LEU A 480 -68.35 37.56 -6.40
C LEU A 480 -67.36 37.78 -5.25
N GLU A 481 -66.61 38.89 -5.26
CA GLU A 481 -65.68 39.26 -4.17
C GLU A 481 -66.41 39.49 -2.85
N THR A 482 -67.54 40.19 -2.87
CA THR A 482 -68.35 40.43 -1.66
C THR A 482 -69.02 39.15 -1.14
N ALA A 483 -69.46 38.26 -2.03
CA ALA A 483 -69.95 36.93 -1.66
C ALA A 483 -68.83 36.05 -1.06
N GLN A 484 -67.60 36.12 -1.57
CA GLN A 484 -66.44 35.39 -1.05
C GLN A 484 -65.95 35.91 0.31
N ALA A 485 -66.14 37.21 0.59
CA ALA A 485 -65.76 37.82 1.86
C ALA A 485 -66.78 37.56 3.00
N TYR A 486 -68.08 37.69 2.71
CA TYR A 486 -69.15 37.76 3.73
C TYR A 486 -70.28 36.74 3.57
N GLY A 487 -70.18 35.78 2.63
CA GLY A 487 -71.10 34.66 2.55
C GLY A 487 -70.92 33.66 3.71
N PRO A 488 -71.95 32.82 4.00
CA PRO A 488 -71.76 31.63 4.82
C PRO A 488 -70.71 30.70 4.18
N ASP A 489 -70.00 29.92 5.00
CA ASP A 489 -68.73 29.28 4.63
C ASP A 489 -67.60 30.28 4.30
N SER A 490 -67.57 31.44 4.97
CA SER A 490 -66.41 32.34 4.93
C SER A 490 -65.11 31.59 5.24
N SER A 491 -64.02 31.93 4.52
CA SER A 491 -62.71 31.30 4.72
C SER A 491 -62.18 31.47 6.16
N LEU A 492 -62.62 32.53 6.83
CA LEU A 492 -62.22 32.87 8.20
C LEU A 492 -62.88 31.97 9.24
N GLU A 493 -64.16 31.61 9.07
CA GLU A 493 -64.85 30.61 9.92
C GLU A 493 -64.25 29.21 9.73
N ARG A 494 -64.01 28.81 8.46
CA ARG A 494 -63.40 27.50 8.15
C ARG A 494 -62.00 27.37 8.76
N MET A 495 -61.21 28.45 8.78
CA MET A 495 -59.89 28.48 9.42
C MET A 495 -60.00 28.39 10.96
N GLN A 496 -60.94 29.09 11.60
CA GLN A 496 -61.16 29.01 13.05
C GLN A 496 -61.67 27.63 13.49
N SER A 497 -62.60 27.03 12.72
CA SER A 497 -63.11 25.68 12.97
C SER A 497 -62.00 24.63 12.91
N ALA A 498 -61.19 24.64 11.84
CA ALA A 498 -60.04 23.75 11.70
C ALA A 498 -59.00 23.93 12.83
N GLN A 499 -58.81 25.15 13.33
CA GLN A 499 -57.92 25.42 14.46
C GLN A 499 -58.47 24.85 15.78
N ALA A 500 -59.79 24.89 15.98
CA ALA A 500 -60.46 24.28 17.13
C ALA A 500 -60.43 22.73 17.08
N GLU A 501 -60.64 22.14 15.90
CA GLU A 501 -60.51 20.69 15.69
C GLU A 501 -59.08 20.20 15.92
N LEU A 502 -58.06 20.92 15.44
CA LEU A 502 -56.65 20.62 15.73
C LEU A 502 -56.35 20.65 17.24
N ALA A 503 -56.85 21.66 17.97
CA ALA A 503 -56.69 21.73 19.42
C ALA A 503 -57.38 20.56 20.15
N SER A 504 -58.54 20.11 19.64
CA SER A 504 -59.25 18.92 20.13
C SER A 504 -58.46 17.63 19.84
N LEU A 505 -57.89 17.50 18.65
CA LEU A 505 -57.07 16.37 18.23
C LEU A 505 -55.80 16.24 19.07
N PHE A 506 -55.08 17.34 19.32
CA PHE A 506 -53.91 17.33 20.21
C PHE A 506 -54.27 16.89 21.64
N ARG A 507 -55.38 17.37 22.22
CA ARG A 507 -55.87 16.91 23.53
C ARG A 507 -56.18 15.41 23.54
N ARG A 508 -56.78 14.87 22.45
CA ARG A 508 -57.00 13.43 22.28
C ARG A 508 -55.69 12.64 22.20
N ILE A 509 -54.70 13.11 21.46
CA ILE A 509 -53.38 12.47 21.34
C ILE A 509 -52.67 12.44 22.71
N GLU A 510 -52.65 13.56 23.43
CA GLU A 510 -52.03 13.64 24.76
C GLU A 510 -52.76 12.74 25.78
N SER A 511 -54.10 12.64 25.72
CA SER A 511 -54.89 11.72 26.54
C SER A 511 -54.59 10.25 26.24
N VAL A 512 -54.50 9.87 24.95
CA VAL A 512 -54.13 8.50 24.54
C VAL A 512 -52.70 8.17 24.96
N ARG A 513 -51.76 9.10 24.80
CA ARG A 513 -50.36 8.96 25.24
C ARG A 513 -50.24 8.82 26.76
N SER A 514 -50.97 9.64 27.52
CA SER A 514 -51.04 9.57 28.98
C SER A 514 -51.59 8.22 29.45
N ARG A 515 -52.68 7.75 28.84
CA ARG A 515 -53.24 6.41 29.08
C ARG A 515 -52.26 5.29 28.74
N ALA A 516 -51.57 5.37 27.60
CA ALA A 516 -50.59 4.36 27.19
C ALA A 516 -49.41 4.28 28.18
N LEU A 517 -48.87 5.42 28.61
CA LEU A 517 -47.84 5.50 29.66
C LEU A 517 -48.33 4.96 31.00
N GLN A 518 -49.62 5.15 31.33
CA GLN A 518 -50.18 4.57 32.55
C GLN A 518 -50.32 3.05 32.42
N THR A 519 -50.87 2.53 31.32
CA THR A 519 -50.95 1.08 31.06
C THR A 519 -49.56 0.42 31.01
N GLU A 520 -48.54 1.09 30.46
CA GLU A 520 -47.15 0.62 30.50
C GLU A 520 -46.62 0.50 31.94
N ARG A 521 -46.90 1.50 32.80
CA ARG A 521 -46.55 1.47 34.23
C ARG A 521 -47.32 0.37 34.98
N ASP A 522 -48.60 0.22 34.71
CA ASP A 522 -49.46 -0.77 35.35
C ASP A 522 -48.98 -2.18 34.99
N ILE A 523 -48.73 -2.47 33.71
CA ILE A 523 -48.13 -3.73 33.25
C ILE A 523 -46.72 -3.93 33.82
N THR A 524 -45.91 -2.88 33.91
CA THR A 524 -44.56 -2.96 34.49
C THR A 524 -44.62 -3.31 35.99
N THR A 525 -45.58 -2.76 36.72
CA THR A 525 -45.84 -3.11 38.13
C THR A 525 -46.38 -4.52 38.27
N MET A 526 -47.40 -4.91 37.50
CA MET A 526 -47.96 -6.27 37.52
C MET A 526 -46.93 -7.34 37.14
N THR A 527 -45.97 -7.03 36.27
CA THR A 527 -44.87 -7.94 35.89
C THR A 527 -43.62 -7.82 36.78
N ALA A 528 -43.59 -6.90 37.75
CA ALA A 528 -42.45 -6.72 38.65
C ALA A 528 -42.25 -7.96 39.56
N ASP A 529 -43.33 -8.48 40.12
CA ASP A 529 -43.26 -9.68 40.98
C ASP A 529 -43.05 -10.97 40.18
N ILE A 530 -43.46 -11.03 38.91
CA ILE A 530 -43.08 -12.11 37.99
C ILE A 530 -41.57 -12.10 37.74
N LYS A 531 -40.97 -10.92 37.48
CA LYS A 531 -39.51 -10.76 37.33
C LYS A 531 -38.75 -11.12 38.62
N ARG A 532 -39.32 -10.82 39.79
CA ARG A 532 -38.78 -11.27 41.09
C ARG A 532 -38.87 -12.79 41.25
N LEU A 533 -39.99 -13.41 40.87
CA LEU A 533 -40.18 -14.85 40.92
C LEU A 533 -39.18 -15.59 40.02
N ASP A 534 -38.99 -15.14 38.78
CA ASP A 534 -37.99 -15.71 37.86
C ASP A 534 -36.55 -15.47 38.35
N GLY A 535 -36.27 -14.32 38.97
CA GLY A 535 -35.01 -14.05 39.66
C GLY A 535 -34.73 -15.06 40.78
N THR A 536 -35.70 -15.26 41.66
CA THR A 536 -35.64 -16.25 42.75
C THR A 536 -35.48 -17.68 42.22
N LYS A 537 -36.26 -18.05 41.19
CA LYS A 537 -36.17 -19.36 40.51
C LYS A 537 -34.79 -19.59 39.91
N ARG A 538 -34.24 -18.60 39.21
CA ARG A 538 -32.88 -18.65 38.64
C ARG A 538 -31.82 -18.81 39.72
N ASN A 539 -31.92 -18.04 40.81
CA ASN A 539 -30.99 -18.13 41.93
C ASN A 539 -31.05 -19.51 42.61
N LEU A 540 -32.25 -20.02 42.90
CA LEU A 540 -32.45 -21.36 43.45
C LEU A 540 -31.88 -22.46 42.53
N THR A 541 -32.09 -22.35 41.21
CA THR A 541 -31.48 -23.29 40.24
C THR A 541 -29.96 -23.24 40.28
N LEU A 542 -29.36 -22.04 40.28
CA LEU A 542 -27.89 -21.88 40.37
C LEU A 542 -27.34 -22.46 41.68
N SER A 543 -27.97 -22.19 42.83
CA SER A 543 -27.59 -22.74 44.13
C SER A 543 -27.70 -24.26 44.16
N MET A 544 -28.78 -24.85 43.63
CA MET A 544 -28.92 -26.31 43.54
C MET A 544 -27.86 -26.95 42.63
N THR A 545 -27.54 -26.34 41.48
CA THR A 545 -26.48 -26.81 40.59
C THR A 545 -25.10 -26.71 41.24
N ALA A 546 -24.82 -25.62 41.97
CA ALA A 546 -23.57 -25.46 42.71
C ALA A 546 -23.42 -26.51 43.82
N LEU A 547 -24.44 -26.74 44.65
CA LEU A 547 -24.41 -27.75 45.71
C LEU A 547 -24.24 -29.17 45.15
N LYS A 548 -24.96 -29.53 44.08
CA LYS A 548 -24.78 -30.85 43.42
C LYS A 548 -23.37 -31.02 42.85
N ARG A 549 -22.79 -29.99 42.22
CA ARG A 549 -21.40 -30.04 41.72
C ARG A 549 -20.37 -30.14 42.85
N LEU A 550 -20.64 -29.55 44.01
CA LEU A 550 -19.77 -29.64 45.18
C LEU A 550 -19.81 -31.05 45.78
N GLN A 551 -20.99 -31.65 45.90
CA GLN A 551 -21.15 -33.05 46.31
C GLN A 551 -20.38 -34.01 45.38
N MET A 552 -20.56 -33.87 44.06
CA MET A 552 -19.84 -34.67 43.06
C MET A 552 -18.31 -34.53 43.19
N LEU A 553 -17.81 -33.31 43.43
CA LEU A 553 -16.39 -33.04 43.59
C LEU A 553 -15.82 -33.70 44.85
N THR A 554 -16.51 -33.63 45.99
CA THR A 554 -16.06 -34.30 47.24
C THR A 554 -15.99 -35.81 47.07
N THR A 555 -17.05 -36.45 46.54
CA THR A 555 -17.06 -37.90 46.34
C THR A 555 -15.99 -38.36 45.32
N ALA A 556 -15.77 -37.61 44.25
CA ALA A 556 -14.73 -37.93 43.27
C ALA A 556 -13.30 -37.77 43.85
N TYR A 557 -13.09 -36.79 44.74
CA TYR A 557 -11.82 -36.62 45.45
C TYR A 557 -11.54 -37.77 46.43
N GLU A 558 -12.53 -38.18 47.22
CA GLU A 558 -12.42 -39.32 48.14
C GLU A 558 -12.11 -40.64 47.38
N GLN A 559 -12.76 -40.86 46.24
CA GLN A 559 -12.50 -42.02 45.38
C GLN A 559 -11.08 -41.98 44.77
N LEU A 560 -10.65 -40.82 44.26
CA LEU A 560 -9.30 -40.64 43.69
C LEU A 560 -8.21 -40.88 44.74
N GLN A 561 -8.41 -40.44 46.00
CA GLN A 561 -7.47 -40.70 47.09
C GLN A 561 -7.36 -42.21 47.43
N GLY A 562 -8.45 -42.96 47.29
CA GLY A 562 -8.43 -44.43 47.42
C GLY A 562 -7.61 -45.11 46.34
N LEU A 563 -7.85 -44.75 45.07
CA LEU A 563 -7.21 -45.36 43.89
C LEU A 563 -5.72 -45.00 43.74
N ALA A 564 -5.32 -43.81 44.21
CA ALA A 564 -3.91 -43.40 44.22
C ALA A 564 -3.06 -44.38 45.05
N ARG A 565 -3.56 -44.76 46.25
CA ARG A 565 -2.89 -45.68 47.19
C ARG A 565 -2.78 -47.11 46.66
N THR A 566 -3.69 -47.54 45.81
CA THR A 566 -3.64 -48.86 45.14
C THR A 566 -2.88 -48.84 43.81
N ARG A 567 -2.33 -47.67 43.41
CA ARG A 567 -1.61 -47.44 42.14
C ARG A 567 -2.43 -47.79 40.89
N GLN A 568 -3.75 -47.66 40.93
CA GLN A 568 -4.65 -47.98 39.81
C GLN A 568 -4.69 -46.83 38.78
N TYR A 569 -3.56 -46.57 38.14
CA TYR A 569 -3.29 -45.38 37.32
C TYR A 569 -4.35 -45.10 36.24
N ARG A 570 -4.86 -46.14 35.53
CA ARG A 570 -5.92 -45.98 34.54
C ARG A 570 -7.21 -45.34 35.10
N GLU A 571 -7.62 -45.73 36.30
CA GLU A 571 -8.82 -45.19 36.95
C GLU A 571 -8.55 -43.82 37.60
N CYS A 572 -7.34 -43.65 38.17
CA CYS A 572 -6.86 -42.36 38.65
C CYS A 572 -6.90 -41.28 37.55
N ALA A 573 -6.45 -41.58 36.33
CA ALA A 573 -6.42 -40.63 35.23
C ALA A 573 -7.81 -40.06 34.89
N GLY A 574 -8.82 -40.94 34.73
CA GLY A 574 -10.19 -40.55 34.41
C GLY A 574 -10.86 -39.74 35.53
N LEU A 575 -10.70 -40.16 36.79
CA LEU A 575 -11.25 -39.42 37.93
C LEU A 575 -10.52 -38.10 38.18
N LEU A 576 -9.20 -38.04 37.96
CA LEU A 576 -8.43 -36.79 38.07
C LEU A 576 -8.90 -35.75 37.04
N GLN A 577 -9.11 -36.13 35.78
CA GLN A 577 -9.68 -35.22 34.78
C GLN A 577 -11.06 -34.68 35.19
N ALA A 578 -11.94 -35.53 35.73
CA ALA A 578 -13.26 -35.13 36.22
C ALA A 578 -13.17 -34.19 37.44
N VAL A 579 -12.31 -34.49 38.41
CA VAL A 579 -12.03 -33.64 39.58
C VAL A 579 -11.50 -32.27 39.15
N LEU A 580 -10.54 -32.22 38.22
CA LEU A 580 -9.98 -30.95 37.72
C LEU A 580 -11.01 -30.13 36.92
N GLN A 581 -11.87 -30.77 36.13
CA GLN A 581 -12.96 -30.09 35.43
C GLN A 581 -14.00 -29.51 36.42
N LEU A 582 -14.34 -30.24 37.47
CA LEU A 582 -15.23 -29.76 38.54
C LEU A 582 -14.57 -28.63 39.36
N MET A 583 -13.28 -28.73 39.69
CA MET A 583 -12.52 -27.68 40.38
C MET A 583 -12.54 -26.35 39.63
N ARG A 584 -12.40 -26.36 38.29
CA ARG A 584 -12.45 -25.14 37.47
C ARG A 584 -13.75 -24.34 37.66
N HIS A 585 -14.88 -25.00 37.94
CA HIS A 585 -16.17 -24.34 38.24
C HIS A 585 -16.18 -23.62 39.60
N PHE A 586 -15.35 -24.05 40.55
CA PHE A 586 -15.30 -23.49 41.91
C PHE A 586 -14.22 -22.41 42.10
N ASN A 587 -13.44 -22.07 41.07
CA ASN A 587 -12.42 -21.02 41.12
C ASN A 587 -12.93 -19.66 41.64
N SER A 588 -14.18 -19.27 41.30
CA SER A 588 -14.81 -18.04 41.79
C SER A 588 -15.33 -18.12 43.23
N TYR A 589 -15.40 -19.32 43.81
CA TYR A 589 -15.86 -19.61 45.17
C TYR A 589 -14.68 -19.85 46.14
N ARG A 590 -13.44 -19.61 45.71
CA ARG A 590 -12.19 -19.84 46.48
C ARG A 590 -12.08 -19.01 47.77
N SER A 591 -12.95 -18.02 47.97
CA SER A 591 -13.13 -17.30 49.24
C SER A 591 -13.87 -18.10 50.32
N ILE A 592 -14.53 -19.21 49.96
CA ILE A 592 -15.18 -20.12 50.90
C ILE A 592 -14.14 -21.12 51.41
N GLU A 593 -13.87 -21.09 52.72
CA GLU A 593 -12.77 -21.82 53.36
C GLU A 593 -12.81 -23.32 53.10
N GLN A 594 -13.98 -23.96 53.18
CA GLN A 594 -14.14 -25.41 52.95
C GLN A 594 -13.79 -25.81 51.51
N ILE A 595 -14.09 -24.93 50.53
CA ILE A 595 -13.73 -25.13 49.12
C ILE A 595 -12.21 -24.90 48.94
N ALA A 596 -11.62 -23.94 49.65
CA ALA A 596 -10.17 -23.74 49.66
C ALA A 596 -9.39 -24.90 50.32
N VAL A 597 -9.95 -25.56 51.34
CA VAL A 597 -9.42 -26.81 51.91
C VAL A 597 -9.45 -27.93 50.87
N LEU A 598 -10.60 -28.20 50.26
CA LEU A 598 -10.76 -29.23 49.23
C LEU A 598 -9.82 -28.98 48.02
N SER A 599 -9.69 -27.72 47.60
CA SER A 599 -8.75 -27.31 46.55
C SER A 599 -7.28 -27.61 46.89
N ARG A 600 -6.87 -27.52 48.16
CA ARG A 600 -5.50 -27.86 48.57
C ARG A 600 -5.28 -29.36 48.56
N GLY A 601 -6.22 -30.14 49.10
CA GLY A 601 -6.16 -31.61 49.07
C GLY A 601 -6.06 -32.18 47.65
N VAL A 602 -6.81 -31.63 46.68
CA VAL A 602 -6.68 -31.99 45.26
C VAL A 602 -5.26 -31.71 44.75
N SER A 603 -4.68 -30.54 45.02
CA SER A 603 -3.33 -30.19 44.57
C SER A 603 -2.20 -30.97 45.28
N GLU A 604 -2.41 -31.39 46.53
CA GLU A 604 -1.50 -32.30 47.24
C GLU A 604 -1.51 -33.69 46.61
N LEU A 605 -2.70 -34.22 46.30
CA LEU A 605 -2.88 -35.52 45.63
C LEU A 605 -2.36 -35.51 44.18
N GLN A 606 -2.42 -34.38 43.48
CA GLN A 606 -1.76 -34.19 42.18
C GLN A 606 -0.24 -34.35 42.27
N ARG A 607 0.38 -33.82 43.34
CA ARG A 607 1.84 -33.95 43.55
C ARG A 607 2.21 -35.38 43.93
N GLU A 608 1.44 -36.02 44.82
CA GLU A 608 1.63 -37.43 45.22
C GLU A 608 1.60 -38.36 43.99
N LEU A 609 0.61 -38.21 43.11
CA LEU A 609 0.53 -38.97 41.85
C LEU A 609 1.69 -38.69 40.90
N LEU A 610 2.12 -37.43 40.76
CA LEU A 610 3.27 -37.05 39.91
C LEU A 610 4.57 -37.71 40.39
N GLU A 611 4.84 -37.66 41.70
CA GLU A 611 6.04 -38.21 42.31
C GLU A 611 6.05 -39.74 42.21
N GLN A 612 4.91 -40.39 42.50
CA GLN A 612 4.77 -41.85 42.41
C GLN A 612 4.97 -42.39 40.98
N VAL A 613 4.49 -41.68 39.95
CA VAL A 613 4.71 -42.06 38.55
C VAL A 613 6.19 -41.91 38.16
N CYS A 614 6.87 -40.83 38.58
CA CYS A 614 8.30 -40.68 38.33
C CYS A 614 9.12 -41.82 38.98
N GLU A 615 8.82 -42.19 40.23
CA GLU A 615 9.50 -43.31 40.91
C GLU A 615 9.34 -44.65 40.19
N ASP A 616 8.14 -44.96 39.68
CA ASP A 616 7.89 -46.23 38.99
C ASP A 616 8.60 -46.29 37.62
N PHE A 617 8.73 -45.17 36.91
CA PHE A 617 9.58 -45.06 35.72
C PHE A 617 11.08 -45.21 36.08
N GLU A 618 11.57 -44.47 37.08
CA GLU A 618 12.97 -44.54 37.51
C GLU A 618 13.38 -45.95 37.92
N MET A 619 12.55 -46.66 38.70
CA MET A 619 12.79 -48.05 39.07
C MET A 619 12.73 -49.03 37.88
N ALA A 620 11.86 -48.80 36.90
CA ALA A 620 11.73 -49.69 35.74
C ALA A 620 13.00 -49.65 34.87
N PHE A 621 13.47 -48.45 34.55
CA PHE A 621 14.67 -48.25 33.72
C PHE A 621 15.96 -48.59 34.47
N ALA A 622 16.11 -48.19 35.75
CA ALA A 622 17.31 -48.50 36.54
C ALA A 622 17.56 -50.01 36.78
N LYS A 623 16.53 -50.86 36.59
CA LYS A 623 16.63 -52.32 36.75
C LYS A 623 16.53 -53.10 35.43
N GLY A 624 16.28 -52.45 34.30
CA GLY A 624 15.94 -53.12 33.05
C GLY A 624 14.60 -53.87 33.07
N GLU A 625 13.73 -53.61 34.05
CA GLU A 625 12.40 -54.23 34.19
C GLU A 625 11.34 -53.63 33.23
N VAL A 626 11.75 -52.74 32.32
CA VAL A 626 10.89 -51.95 31.43
C VAL A 626 9.88 -52.82 30.66
N GLY A 627 10.32 -53.94 30.08
CA GLY A 627 9.44 -54.87 29.37
C GLY A 627 8.39 -55.56 30.26
N LEU A 628 8.74 -55.84 31.52
CA LEU A 628 7.83 -56.46 32.50
C LEU A 628 6.81 -55.47 33.06
N ARG A 629 7.23 -54.22 33.29
CA ARG A 629 6.39 -53.13 33.83
C ARG A 629 5.59 -52.36 32.77
N ARG A 630 5.84 -52.59 31.47
CA ARG A 630 5.24 -51.87 30.34
C ARG A 630 3.74 -51.56 30.49
N PRO A 631 2.84 -52.47 30.90
CA PRO A 631 1.41 -52.16 31.06
C PRO A 631 1.14 -51.07 32.11
N VAL A 632 1.86 -51.10 33.24
CA VAL A 632 1.71 -50.14 34.34
C VAL A 632 2.27 -48.78 33.93
N LEU A 633 3.38 -48.75 33.19
CA LEU A 633 3.99 -47.51 32.68
C LEU A 633 3.09 -46.81 31.64
N VAL A 634 2.44 -47.57 30.75
CA VAL A 634 1.44 -47.03 29.80
C VAL A 634 0.25 -46.41 30.53
N GLU A 635 -0.25 -47.05 31.59
CA GLU A 635 -1.34 -46.48 32.40
C GLU A 635 -0.89 -45.26 33.21
N ALA A 636 0.35 -45.23 33.68
CA ALA A 636 0.95 -44.08 34.36
C ALA A 636 1.08 -42.86 33.43
N CYS A 637 1.38 -43.05 32.14
CA CYS A 637 1.34 -41.96 31.14
C CYS A 637 -0.03 -41.26 31.07
N LEU A 638 -1.14 -41.99 31.21
CA LEU A 638 -2.50 -41.41 31.22
C LEU A 638 -2.72 -40.47 32.42
N VAL A 639 -2.08 -40.76 33.56
CA VAL A 639 -2.11 -39.87 34.74
C VAL A 639 -1.28 -38.61 34.49
N MET A 640 -0.16 -38.73 33.77
CA MET A 640 0.67 -37.58 33.39
C MET A 640 -0.07 -36.65 32.41
N ASP A 641 -0.81 -37.20 31.44
CA ASP A 641 -1.71 -36.41 30.58
C ASP A 641 -2.85 -35.75 31.37
N ALA A 642 -3.39 -36.42 32.40
CA ALA A 642 -4.39 -35.86 33.29
C ALA A 642 -3.84 -34.77 34.24
N LEU A 643 -2.54 -34.79 34.56
CA LEU A 643 -1.84 -33.77 35.33
C LEU A 643 -1.47 -32.55 34.47
N GLY A 644 -1.22 -32.74 33.17
CA GLY A 644 -0.95 -31.70 32.18
C GLY A 644 0.52 -31.59 31.74
N ASP A 645 0.79 -30.63 30.86
CA ASP A 645 2.03 -30.59 30.06
C ASP A 645 3.31 -30.53 30.90
N THR A 646 3.29 -29.86 32.06
CA THR A 646 4.45 -29.78 32.97
C THR A 646 4.82 -31.13 33.57
N ALA A 647 3.87 -32.06 33.73
CA ALA A 647 4.13 -33.44 34.14
C ALA A 647 4.75 -34.24 32.98
N ARG A 648 4.16 -34.15 31.78
CA ARG A 648 4.69 -34.74 30.53
C ARG A 648 6.15 -34.31 30.31
N SER A 649 6.42 -33.00 30.32
CA SER A 649 7.77 -32.46 30.12
C SER A 649 8.77 -32.96 31.17
N ARG A 650 8.41 -33.01 32.47
CA ARG A 650 9.30 -33.54 33.52
C ARG A 650 9.77 -34.97 33.22
N LEU A 651 8.84 -35.85 32.86
CA LEU A 651 9.13 -37.26 32.59
C LEU A 651 9.90 -37.46 31.28
N VAL A 652 9.49 -36.78 30.20
CA VAL A 652 10.18 -36.83 28.90
C VAL A 652 11.61 -36.27 29.02
N THR A 653 11.81 -35.16 29.73
CA THR A 653 13.15 -34.60 29.99
C THR A 653 14.03 -35.55 30.81
N TRP A 654 13.49 -36.23 31.81
CA TRP A 654 14.23 -37.27 32.55
C TRP A 654 14.64 -38.43 31.64
N TYR A 655 13.72 -38.96 30.84
CA TYR A 655 13.96 -40.07 29.93
C TYR A 655 15.02 -39.73 28.88
N VAL A 656 14.86 -38.61 28.17
CA VAL A 656 15.82 -38.12 27.17
C VAL A 656 17.22 -37.89 27.75
N ASN A 657 17.33 -37.39 28.99
CA ASN A 657 18.63 -37.24 29.66
C ASN A 657 19.24 -38.58 30.11
N THR A 658 18.44 -39.62 30.28
CA THR A 658 18.88 -40.96 30.65
C THR A 658 19.46 -41.70 29.43
N GLU A 659 18.73 -41.73 28.31
CA GLU A 659 19.22 -42.37 27.07
C GLU A 659 20.48 -41.67 26.51
N LEU A 660 20.52 -40.33 26.55
CA LEU A 660 21.68 -39.56 26.09
C LEU A 660 22.84 -39.50 27.10
N ARG A 661 22.72 -40.16 28.27
CA ARG A 661 23.78 -40.20 29.30
C ARG A 661 25.03 -40.93 28.82
N GLU A 662 24.89 -41.97 28.00
CA GLU A 662 26.04 -42.68 27.41
C GLU A 662 26.68 -41.88 26.29
N TYR A 663 25.89 -41.24 25.43
CA TYR A 663 26.39 -40.35 24.37
C TYR A 663 27.34 -39.28 24.92
N ARG A 664 26.93 -38.59 25.99
CA ARG A 664 27.70 -37.56 26.72
C ARG A 664 28.91 -38.10 27.50
N GLN A 665 29.12 -39.41 27.51
CA GLN A 665 30.34 -40.04 28.04
C GLN A 665 31.28 -40.47 26.93
N VAL A 666 30.76 -41.06 25.84
CA VAL A 666 31.56 -41.59 24.72
C VAL A 666 32.14 -40.48 23.82
N PHE A 667 31.42 -39.38 23.62
CA PHE A 667 31.77 -38.36 22.61
C PHE A 667 32.24 -37.03 23.19
N ARG A 668 32.81 -37.04 24.40
CA ARG A 668 33.33 -35.84 25.07
C ARG A 668 34.39 -35.15 24.22
N GLY A 669 34.31 -33.83 24.11
CA GLY A 669 35.18 -33.02 23.23
C GLY A 669 36.68 -32.95 23.58
N ASN A 670 37.18 -33.82 24.46
CA ASN A 670 38.61 -34.02 24.74
C ASN A 670 39.15 -35.36 24.23
N ASP A 671 38.28 -36.33 23.91
CA ASP A 671 38.67 -37.68 23.48
C ASP A 671 38.69 -37.79 21.94
N GLU A 672 39.53 -38.66 21.37
CA GLU A 672 39.66 -38.83 19.91
C GLU A 672 38.32 -39.19 19.23
N ALA A 673 37.47 -39.97 19.91
CA ALA A 673 36.13 -40.32 19.44
C ALA A 673 35.22 -39.09 19.25
N GLY A 674 35.51 -37.99 19.95
CA GLY A 674 34.77 -36.74 19.87
C GLY A 674 35.22 -35.77 18.77
N SER A 675 36.29 -36.06 18.03
CA SER A 675 36.90 -35.15 17.05
C SER A 675 36.05 -34.89 15.80
N LEU A 676 36.41 -33.85 15.02
CA LEU A 676 35.75 -33.51 13.75
C LEU A 676 35.93 -34.61 12.68
N ASP A 677 37.05 -35.34 12.73
CA ASP A 677 37.36 -36.46 11.82
C ASP A 677 36.42 -37.66 12.02
N ASN A 678 35.62 -37.65 13.10
CA ASN A 678 34.80 -38.78 13.55
C ASN A 678 33.28 -38.46 13.61
N ILE A 679 32.78 -37.35 13.06
CA ILE A 679 31.36 -36.97 13.23
C ILE A 679 30.37 -38.02 12.72
N GLY A 680 30.67 -38.73 11.63
CA GLY A 680 29.86 -39.85 11.16
C GLY A 680 29.64 -40.94 12.22
N ARG A 681 30.55 -41.11 13.19
CA ARG A 681 30.38 -42.02 14.33
C ARG A 681 29.34 -41.52 15.33
N ARG A 682 29.22 -40.21 15.57
CA ARG A 682 28.15 -39.61 16.40
C ARG A 682 26.78 -39.90 15.78
N TYR A 683 26.64 -39.62 14.48
CA TYR A 683 25.40 -39.87 13.73
C TYR A 683 25.05 -41.36 13.63
N ALA A 684 26.04 -42.25 13.47
CA ALA A 684 25.85 -43.69 13.49
C ALA A 684 25.59 -44.28 14.90
N TRP A 685 25.96 -43.57 15.98
CA TRP A 685 25.53 -43.91 17.34
C TRP A 685 24.05 -43.54 17.52
N PHE A 686 23.66 -42.30 17.22
CA PHE A 686 22.29 -41.84 17.41
C PHE A 686 21.27 -42.62 16.56
N LYS A 687 21.60 -42.91 15.29
CA LYS A 687 20.74 -43.74 14.42
C LYS A 687 20.48 -45.16 14.97
N ARG A 688 21.36 -45.69 15.82
CA ARG A 688 21.15 -46.98 16.51
C ARG A 688 20.29 -46.80 17.78
N MET A 689 20.60 -45.82 18.62
CA MET A 689 19.83 -45.57 19.85
C MET A 689 18.37 -45.20 19.55
N LEU A 690 18.12 -44.36 18.54
CA LEU A 690 16.75 -44.03 18.10
C LEU A 690 15.98 -45.27 17.60
N LYS A 691 16.67 -46.25 16.99
CA LYS A 691 16.06 -47.53 16.60
C LYS A 691 15.68 -48.37 17.83
N THR A 692 16.55 -48.43 18.85
CA THR A 692 16.23 -49.09 20.13
C THR A 692 15.03 -48.42 20.82
N HIS A 693 14.93 -47.09 20.78
CA HIS A 693 13.73 -46.39 21.27
C HIS A 693 12.47 -46.86 20.52
N GLU A 694 12.49 -46.87 19.18
CA GLU A 694 11.36 -47.31 18.35
C GLU A 694 10.95 -48.77 18.59
N GLU A 695 11.90 -49.68 18.78
CA GLU A 695 11.64 -51.12 18.96
C GLU A 695 11.25 -51.51 20.39
N GLU A 696 11.80 -50.85 21.42
CA GLU A 696 11.65 -51.27 22.82
C GLU A 696 10.88 -50.29 23.71
N HIS A 697 10.99 -48.97 23.48
CA HIS A 697 10.49 -47.93 24.40
C HIS A 697 9.28 -47.14 23.88
N ALA A 698 9.13 -46.96 22.56
CA ALA A 698 8.07 -46.15 21.97
C ALA A 698 6.65 -46.62 22.34
N ALA A 699 6.46 -47.94 22.52
CA ALA A 699 5.18 -48.53 22.95
C ALA A 699 4.77 -48.21 24.41
N ILE A 700 5.60 -47.50 25.17
CA ILE A 700 5.30 -47.04 26.54
C ILE A 700 4.64 -45.66 26.51
N PHE A 701 5.05 -44.80 25.58
CA PHE A 701 4.65 -43.40 25.52
C PHE A 701 3.47 -43.21 24.56
N PRO A 702 2.49 -42.34 24.87
CA PRO A 702 1.47 -41.94 23.90
C PRO A 702 2.10 -41.32 22.66
N ALA A 703 1.71 -41.75 21.45
CA ALA A 703 2.32 -41.29 20.20
C ALA A 703 2.28 -39.75 20.02
N HIS A 704 1.28 -39.07 20.61
CA HIS A 704 1.16 -37.62 20.58
C HIS A 704 2.19 -36.88 21.45
N TRP A 705 3.00 -37.58 22.27
CA TRP A 705 4.10 -36.99 23.05
C TRP A 705 5.38 -36.76 22.22
N ARG A 706 5.47 -37.32 21.00
CA ARG A 706 6.58 -37.13 20.03
C ARG A 706 7.97 -37.30 20.67
N VAL A 707 8.11 -38.28 21.56
CA VAL A 707 9.32 -38.52 22.36
C VAL A 707 10.55 -38.81 21.49
N ASN A 708 10.35 -39.46 20.34
CA ASN A 708 11.35 -39.71 19.31
C ASN A 708 11.93 -38.41 18.69
N GLU A 709 11.09 -37.40 18.43
CA GLU A 709 11.50 -36.08 17.96
C GLU A 709 12.22 -35.30 19.07
N MET A 710 11.68 -35.28 20.28
CA MET A 710 12.30 -34.61 21.45
C MET A 710 13.69 -35.18 21.78
N LEU A 711 13.87 -36.49 21.61
CA LEU A 711 15.13 -37.21 21.76
C LEU A 711 16.14 -36.84 20.65
N ALA A 712 15.67 -36.61 19.42
CA ALA A 712 16.49 -36.12 18.31
C ALA A 712 16.92 -34.66 18.51
N MET A 713 16.01 -33.78 18.94
CA MET A 713 16.32 -32.38 19.25
C MET A 713 17.39 -32.27 20.34
N ALA A 714 17.25 -33.00 21.44
CA ALA A 714 18.24 -33.00 22.52
C ALA A 714 19.61 -33.59 22.12
N PHE A 715 19.65 -34.50 21.14
CA PHE A 715 20.89 -34.96 20.52
C PHE A 715 21.52 -33.87 19.64
N CYS A 716 20.72 -33.18 18.81
CA CYS A 716 21.18 -32.09 17.97
C CYS A 716 21.74 -30.92 18.80
N ASP A 717 21.01 -30.47 19.83
CA ASP A 717 21.44 -29.41 20.75
C ASP A 717 22.77 -29.75 21.43
N GLY A 718 22.89 -30.96 21.98
CA GLY A 718 24.14 -31.41 22.61
C GLY A 718 25.31 -31.49 21.63
N THR A 719 25.06 -31.93 20.40
CA THR A 719 26.08 -32.06 19.35
C THR A 719 26.51 -30.70 18.80
N ARG A 720 25.60 -29.72 18.70
CA ARG A 720 25.89 -28.34 18.31
C ARG A 720 26.85 -27.66 19.28
N GLU A 721 26.60 -27.76 20.59
CA GLU A 721 27.49 -27.16 21.59
C GLU A 721 28.85 -27.90 21.69
N ASP A 722 28.86 -29.23 21.51
CA ASP A 722 30.11 -29.99 21.37
C ASP A 722 30.96 -29.49 20.19
N PHE A 723 30.37 -29.39 18.99
CA PHE A 723 31.06 -28.92 17.78
C PHE A 723 31.57 -27.49 17.90
N LYS A 724 30.72 -26.57 18.38
CA LYS A 724 31.09 -25.19 18.68
C LYS A 724 32.30 -25.14 19.63
N GLY A 725 32.27 -25.91 20.71
CA GLY A 725 33.41 -26.01 21.63
C GLY A 725 34.68 -26.57 20.97
N ILE A 726 34.57 -27.56 20.08
CA ILE A 726 35.71 -28.14 19.35
C ILE A 726 36.29 -27.13 18.35
N LEU A 727 35.46 -26.45 17.56
CA LEU A 727 35.86 -25.44 16.59
C LEU A 727 36.50 -24.22 17.28
N GLU A 728 35.93 -23.76 18.40
CA GLU A 728 36.56 -22.72 19.25
C GLU A 728 37.94 -23.12 19.76
N ARG A 729 38.14 -24.39 20.16
CA ARG A 729 39.45 -24.88 20.63
C ARG A 729 40.46 -25.00 19.47
N SER A 730 40.04 -25.49 18.31
CA SER A 730 40.89 -25.60 17.12
C SER A 730 41.35 -24.24 16.62
N MET A 731 40.47 -23.23 16.61
CA MET A 731 40.80 -21.87 16.15
C MET A 731 41.77 -21.11 17.10
N ARG A 732 41.86 -21.52 18.38
CA ARG A 732 42.77 -20.89 19.37
C ARG A 732 44.19 -21.50 19.39
N ARG A 733 44.47 -22.58 18.65
CA ARG A 733 45.81 -23.19 18.60
C ARG A 733 46.73 -22.39 17.66
N THR A 734 47.61 -21.58 18.23
CA THR A 734 48.60 -20.77 17.49
C THR A 734 49.76 -21.57 16.89
N ASP A 735 49.94 -22.82 17.31
CA ASP A 735 51.15 -23.64 17.05
C ASP A 735 50.80 -25.03 16.51
N GLY A 736 49.75 -25.10 15.69
CA GLY A 736 49.27 -26.33 15.04
C GLY A 736 48.72 -26.02 13.65
N ALA A 737 48.55 -27.06 12.82
CA ALA A 737 48.03 -26.89 11.46
C ALA A 737 46.70 -26.13 11.46
N LYS A 738 46.59 -25.08 10.63
CA LYS A 738 45.34 -24.35 10.42
C LYS A 738 44.24 -25.35 10.03
N LEU A 739 43.04 -25.16 10.59
CA LEU A 739 41.85 -25.94 10.29
C LEU A 739 41.70 -26.11 8.77
N ASP A 740 41.77 -27.36 8.28
CA ASP A 740 41.64 -27.62 6.85
C ASP A 740 40.22 -27.27 6.40
N VAL A 741 40.13 -26.38 5.42
CA VAL A 741 38.87 -25.93 4.84
C VAL A 741 38.15 -27.10 4.15
N ASN A 742 38.88 -28.09 3.62
CA ASN A 742 38.27 -29.27 3.00
C ASN A 742 37.64 -30.19 4.05
N LEU A 743 38.32 -30.43 5.18
CA LEU A 743 37.77 -31.15 6.33
C LEU A 743 36.53 -30.42 6.88
N LEU A 744 36.61 -29.09 7.07
CA LEU A 744 35.49 -28.27 7.54
C LEU A 744 34.25 -28.40 6.64
N LEU A 745 34.44 -28.36 5.31
CA LEU A 745 33.37 -28.56 4.33
C LEU A 745 32.80 -29.99 4.36
N SER A 746 33.65 -31.01 4.50
CA SER A 746 33.20 -32.41 4.61
C SER A 746 32.35 -32.62 5.86
N CYS A 747 32.78 -32.10 7.02
CA CYS A 747 32.04 -32.16 8.27
C CYS A 747 30.69 -31.42 8.17
N LEU A 748 30.64 -30.27 7.49
CA LEU A 748 29.39 -29.53 7.30
C LEU A 748 28.43 -30.27 6.36
N GLN A 749 28.91 -30.83 5.24
CA GLN A 749 28.08 -31.62 4.33
C GLN A 749 27.51 -32.88 5.00
N GLU A 750 28.33 -33.67 5.72
CA GLU A 750 27.84 -34.83 6.51
C GLU A 750 26.81 -34.43 7.58
N THR A 751 26.93 -33.23 8.14
CA THR A 751 25.98 -32.68 9.12
C THR A 751 24.65 -32.32 8.46
N MET A 752 24.68 -31.63 7.32
CA MET A 752 23.49 -31.29 6.53
C MET A 752 22.76 -32.55 6.03
N ASP A 753 23.50 -33.56 5.56
CA ASP A 753 22.92 -34.83 5.12
C ASP A 753 22.28 -35.61 6.28
N PHE A 754 22.80 -35.45 7.51
CA PHE A 754 22.17 -35.96 8.73
C PHE A 754 20.89 -35.19 9.09
N GLU A 755 20.92 -33.85 9.10
CA GLU A 755 19.75 -32.99 9.37
C GLU A 755 18.61 -33.26 8.38
N HIS A 756 18.91 -33.28 7.08
CA HIS A 756 17.93 -33.62 6.04
C HIS A 756 17.38 -35.06 6.19
N GLY A 757 18.22 -35.98 6.71
CA GLY A 757 17.80 -37.33 7.05
C GLY A 757 16.84 -37.43 8.24
N LEU A 758 16.95 -36.53 9.23
CA LEU A 758 15.99 -36.41 10.33
C LEU A 758 14.69 -35.74 9.86
N GLU A 759 14.81 -34.61 9.16
CA GLU A 759 13.69 -33.85 8.59
C GLU A 759 12.77 -34.78 7.77
N LYS A 760 13.35 -35.54 6.83
CA LYS A 760 12.63 -36.50 5.98
C LYS A 760 11.98 -37.65 6.76
N ARG A 761 12.52 -38.04 7.92
CA ARG A 761 11.94 -39.08 8.79
C ARG A 761 10.69 -38.54 9.48
N PHE A 762 10.82 -37.45 10.24
CA PHE A 762 9.73 -36.93 11.07
C PHE A 762 8.63 -36.23 10.26
N ALA A 763 8.94 -35.67 9.09
CA ALA A 763 7.94 -35.20 8.13
C ALA A 763 7.01 -36.32 7.60
N SER A 764 7.38 -37.60 7.72
CA SER A 764 6.54 -38.73 7.31
C SER A 764 5.58 -39.22 8.41
N GLU A 765 5.81 -38.86 9.67
CA GLU A 765 5.00 -39.29 10.82
C GLU A 765 3.79 -38.39 11.09
N LEU A 766 3.69 -37.25 10.40
CA LEU A 766 2.55 -36.32 10.46
C LEU A 766 1.23 -37.07 10.16
N PRO A 767 0.31 -37.22 11.14
CA PRO A 767 -1.00 -37.78 10.86
C PRO A 767 -1.75 -36.88 9.89
N ARG A 768 -2.59 -37.47 9.02
CA ARG A 768 -3.59 -36.69 8.27
C ARG A 768 -4.58 -36.09 9.27
N ALA A 769 -4.30 -34.89 9.73
CA ALA A 769 -5.14 -34.17 10.68
C ALA A 769 -6.55 -33.99 10.09
N SER A 770 -7.53 -34.62 10.74
CA SER A 770 -8.94 -34.32 10.53
C SER A 770 -9.21 -32.86 10.89
N ILE A 771 -10.10 -32.22 10.12
CA ILE A 771 -10.32 -30.76 10.12
C ILE A 771 -10.67 -30.15 11.49
N ASP A 772 -11.20 -30.95 12.42
CA ASP A 772 -11.68 -30.49 13.74
C ASP A 772 -10.61 -30.42 14.85
N THR A 773 -9.38 -30.89 14.64
CA THR A 773 -8.33 -30.96 15.68
C THR A 773 -7.11 -30.08 15.39
N LEU A 774 -7.35 -28.82 15.02
CA LEU A 774 -6.30 -27.82 14.75
C LEU A 774 -5.93 -26.93 15.95
N SER A 775 -6.68 -27.01 17.07
CA SER A 775 -6.47 -26.15 18.25
C SER A 775 -5.25 -26.55 19.13
N SER A 776 -4.44 -27.52 18.69
CA SER A 776 -3.24 -28.02 19.38
C SER A 776 -1.99 -27.99 18.51
N ALA A 777 -1.99 -27.25 17.40
CA ALA A 777 -0.85 -27.06 16.51
C ALA A 777 0.09 -25.92 16.93
N ASP A 778 0.08 -25.55 18.22
CA ASP A 778 0.96 -24.54 18.83
C ASP A 778 2.30 -25.12 19.34
N GLU A 779 2.41 -26.44 19.43
CA GLU A 779 3.73 -27.11 19.46
C GLU A 779 4.32 -27.04 18.05
N ARG A 780 5.43 -26.30 17.91
CA ARG A 780 6.11 -25.99 16.64
C ARG A 780 6.32 -27.22 15.77
N THR A 781 6.14 -27.08 14.45
CA THR A 781 6.86 -27.90 13.48
C THR A 781 8.35 -27.61 13.61
N GLN A 782 9.05 -28.49 14.31
CA GLN A 782 10.43 -28.30 14.74
C GLN A 782 11.38 -28.68 13.60
N SER A 783 11.77 -27.70 12.78
CA SER A 783 12.72 -27.88 11.66
C SER A 783 14.08 -28.39 12.16
N PHE A 784 14.54 -29.52 11.63
CA PHE A 784 15.87 -30.06 11.92
C PHE A 784 16.98 -29.34 11.12
N HIS A 785 16.63 -28.70 10.00
CA HIS A 785 17.56 -27.87 9.24
C HIS A 785 18.11 -26.72 10.10
N GLY A 786 19.44 -26.63 10.23
CA GLY A 786 20.11 -25.62 11.06
C GLY A 786 20.40 -26.06 12.50
N SER A 787 19.89 -27.21 12.96
CA SER A 787 19.93 -27.60 14.38
C SER A 787 21.35 -27.89 14.91
N ILE A 788 22.28 -28.27 14.04
CA ILE A 788 23.70 -28.54 14.32
C ILE A 788 24.58 -27.69 13.39
N SER A 789 24.22 -27.58 12.11
CA SER A 789 24.98 -26.93 11.03
C SER A 789 25.33 -25.46 11.32
N VAL A 790 24.50 -24.73 12.07
CA VAL A 790 24.78 -23.36 12.55
C VAL A 790 26.06 -23.25 13.39
N ALA A 791 26.54 -24.33 14.03
CA ALA A 791 27.82 -24.32 14.75
C ALA A 791 29.04 -24.05 13.84
N PHE A 792 28.92 -24.30 12.54
CA PHE A 792 30.01 -24.14 11.57
C PHE A 792 30.03 -22.74 10.92
N GLU A 793 28.90 -22.02 10.91
CA GLU A 793 28.75 -20.73 10.21
C GLU A 793 29.76 -19.63 10.61
N PRO A 794 30.13 -19.45 11.90
CA PRO A 794 31.15 -18.47 12.30
C PRO A 794 32.52 -18.70 11.64
N TYR A 795 32.80 -19.94 11.22
CA TYR A 795 34.10 -20.37 10.68
C TYR A 795 34.13 -20.37 9.14
N LEU A 796 32.99 -20.15 8.47
CA LEU A 796 32.92 -20.04 7.01
C LEU A 796 33.65 -18.80 6.45
N SER A 797 34.01 -17.84 7.29
CA SER A 797 34.95 -16.75 6.93
C SER A 797 36.28 -17.28 6.39
N LEU A 798 36.82 -18.37 6.96
CA LEU A 798 38.04 -19.02 6.48
C LEU A 798 37.91 -19.58 5.05
N TRP A 799 36.69 -19.93 4.64
CA TRP A 799 36.38 -20.34 3.28
C TRP A 799 36.27 -19.13 2.35
N VAL A 800 35.60 -18.04 2.76
CA VAL A 800 35.56 -16.78 1.98
C VAL A 800 36.98 -16.24 1.78
N ASP A 801 37.81 -16.22 2.83
CA ASP A 801 39.25 -15.87 2.77
C ASP A 801 40.06 -16.78 1.83
N ALA A 802 39.60 -18.00 1.55
CA ALA A 802 40.23 -18.90 0.58
C ALA A 802 39.80 -18.57 -0.86
N GLN A 803 38.52 -18.24 -1.08
CA GLN A 803 38.01 -17.75 -2.37
C GLN A 803 38.68 -16.41 -2.74
N ASP A 804 38.85 -15.51 -1.77
CA ASP A 804 39.50 -14.21 -1.93
C ASP A 804 40.92 -14.35 -2.49
N ARG A 805 41.72 -15.24 -1.88
CA ARG A 805 43.09 -15.54 -2.32
C ARG A 805 43.15 -16.23 -3.70
N GLN A 806 42.11 -16.97 -4.10
CA GLN A 806 42.04 -17.52 -5.46
C GLN A 806 41.75 -16.42 -6.50
N LEU A 807 40.79 -15.54 -6.23
CA LEU A 807 40.49 -14.40 -7.11
C LEU A 807 41.67 -13.42 -7.23
N ALA A 808 42.35 -13.12 -6.13
CA ALA A 808 43.57 -12.30 -6.11
C ALA A 808 44.68 -12.84 -7.04
N ALA A 809 44.80 -14.17 -7.19
CA ALA A 809 45.77 -14.80 -8.07
C ALA A 809 45.37 -14.77 -9.56
N LEU A 810 44.07 -14.61 -9.87
CA LEU A 810 43.54 -14.61 -11.23
C LEU A 810 43.65 -13.26 -11.93
N ILE A 811 43.45 -12.13 -11.23
CA ILE A 811 43.53 -10.78 -11.85
C ILE A 811 44.88 -10.52 -12.56
N PRO A 812 46.06 -10.85 -11.99
CA PRO A 812 47.34 -10.69 -12.67
C PRO A 812 47.51 -11.60 -13.90
N LYS A 813 46.95 -12.82 -13.87
CA LYS A 813 46.90 -13.73 -15.04
C LYS A 813 46.10 -13.06 -16.17
N TYR A 814 44.90 -12.58 -15.87
CA TYR A 814 43.98 -11.99 -16.86
C TYR A 814 44.48 -10.69 -17.49
N ARG A 815 45.28 -9.90 -16.78
CA ARG A 815 45.91 -8.68 -17.32
C ARG A 815 47.00 -8.94 -18.38
N ASN A 816 47.60 -10.13 -18.34
CA ASN A 816 48.71 -10.54 -19.19
C ASN A 816 48.33 -11.59 -20.26
N GLN A 817 47.16 -12.20 -20.14
CA GLN A 817 46.57 -13.09 -21.14
C GLN A 817 46.27 -12.34 -22.46
N SER A 818 46.29 -13.03 -23.60
CA SER A 818 45.89 -12.48 -24.89
C SER A 818 44.38 -12.20 -24.94
N LEU A 819 43.97 -11.24 -25.79
CA LEU A 819 42.55 -10.89 -25.97
C LEU A 819 41.78 -11.89 -26.85
N ILE A 820 42.52 -12.62 -27.70
CA ILE A 820 42.06 -13.72 -28.57
C ILE A 820 42.90 -14.95 -28.19
N ALA A 821 42.33 -16.16 -28.24
CA ALA A 821 43.12 -17.39 -28.10
C ALA A 821 44.08 -17.55 -29.29
N GLU A 822 45.22 -18.21 -29.10
CA GLU A 822 46.24 -18.37 -30.16
C GLU A 822 45.74 -19.21 -31.36
N ASP A 823 44.63 -19.94 -31.17
CA ASP A 823 43.97 -20.82 -32.15
C ASP A 823 42.68 -20.22 -32.77
N GLU A 824 42.22 -19.03 -32.37
CA GLU A 824 40.93 -18.45 -32.79
C GLU A 824 41.06 -17.22 -33.71
N GLU A 825 40.19 -17.12 -34.73
CA GLU A 825 40.08 -15.92 -35.58
C GLU A 825 39.20 -14.82 -34.93
N PHE A 826 39.47 -13.55 -35.28
CA PHE A 826 38.70 -12.41 -34.79
C PHE A 826 37.21 -12.48 -35.19
N SER A 827 36.32 -12.52 -34.20
CA SER A 827 34.87 -12.36 -34.37
C SER A 827 34.39 -11.00 -33.84
N PRO A 828 33.56 -10.25 -34.58
CA PRO A 828 32.92 -9.02 -34.10
C PRO A 828 32.04 -9.18 -32.85
N GLN A 829 31.70 -10.41 -32.47
CA GLN A 829 30.92 -10.73 -31.25
C GLN A 829 31.76 -11.38 -30.15
N ALA A 830 33.09 -11.48 -30.32
CA ALA A 830 33.98 -12.09 -29.33
C ALA A 830 34.00 -11.32 -28.00
N VAL A 831 34.13 -12.09 -26.91
CA VAL A 831 34.28 -11.65 -25.52
C VAL A 831 35.54 -12.32 -24.98
N ILE A 832 36.35 -11.62 -24.17
CA ILE A 832 37.65 -12.13 -23.70
C ILE A 832 37.43 -13.43 -22.89
N PRO A 833 38.15 -14.53 -23.17
CA PRO A 833 37.98 -15.81 -22.46
C PRO A 833 38.09 -15.72 -20.93
N SER A 834 38.90 -14.79 -20.41
CA SER A 834 39.02 -14.54 -18.96
C SER A 834 37.72 -14.06 -18.29
N ALA A 835 36.84 -13.36 -19.02
CA ALA A 835 35.51 -13.01 -18.52
C ALA A 835 34.63 -14.25 -18.33
N ILE A 836 34.76 -15.22 -19.24
CA ILE A 836 34.00 -16.48 -19.20
C ILE A 836 34.53 -17.38 -18.07
N GLU A 837 35.86 -17.49 -17.90
CA GLU A 837 36.47 -18.16 -16.75
C GLU A 837 35.96 -17.56 -15.42
N LEU A 838 36.03 -16.24 -15.28
CA LEU A 838 35.65 -15.51 -14.06
C LEU A 838 34.15 -15.64 -13.75
N PHE A 839 33.28 -15.54 -14.77
CA PHE A 839 31.84 -15.74 -14.60
C PHE A 839 31.51 -17.19 -14.18
N HIS A 840 32.22 -18.19 -14.72
CA HIS A 840 32.04 -19.58 -14.32
C HIS A 840 32.51 -19.83 -12.88
N PHE A 841 33.62 -19.21 -12.46
CA PHE A 841 34.07 -19.22 -11.06
C PHE A 841 33.00 -18.62 -10.15
N TYR A 842 32.53 -17.41 -10.44
CA TYR A 842 31.50 -16.70 -9.65
C TYR A 842 30.24 -17.56 -9.47
N LYS A 843 29.72 -18.14 -10.56
CA LYS A 843 28.55 -19.02 -10.53
C LYS A 843 28.77 -20.27 -9.68
N THR A 844 29.98 -20.84 -9.72
CA THR A 844 30.35 -22.04 -8.95
C THR A 844 30.47 -21.71 -7.46
N THR A 845 31.24 -20.69 -7.12
CA THR A 845 31.49 -20.26 -5.73
C THR A 845 30.21 -19.76 -5.06
N LEU A 846 29.33 -19.03 -5.77
CA LEU A 846 28.02 -18.64 -5.25
C LEU A 846 27.11 -19.85 -4.96
N SER A 847 27.12 -20.84 -5.86
CA SER A 847 26.36 -22.09 -5.71
C SER A 847 26.88 -22.99 -4.57
N GLN A 848 28.18 -22.90 -4.26
CA GLN A 848 28.77 -23.54 -3.08
C GLN A 848 28.39 -22.79 -1.80
N CYS A 849 28.60 -21.47 -1.75
CA CYS A 849 28.31 -20.68 -0.55
C CYS A 849 26.85 -20.77 -0.12
N ALA A 850 25.91 -20.63 -1.06
CA ALA A 850 24.47 -20.72 -0.80
C ALA A 850 23.95 -22.13 -0.43
N LYS A 851 24.83 -23.14 -0.33
CA LYS A 851 24.52 -24.43 0.34
C LYS A 851 24.96 -24.45 1.80
N LEU A 852 25.92 -23.61 2.18
CA LEU A 852 26.64 -23.64 3.46
C LEU A 852 26.15 -22.56 4.42
N SER A 853 25.71 -21.41 3.88
CA SER A 853 25.05 -20.32 4.61
C SER A 853 24.30 -19.42 3.61
N THR A 854 23.13 -18.92 4.02
CA THR A 854 22.35 -17.88 3.30
C THR A 854 22.44 -16.50 3.99
N GLY A 855 23.10 -16.43 5.15
CA GLY A 855 23.23 -15.24 5.98
C GLY A 855 24.45 -14.36 5.64
N ASP A 856 25.03 -13.72 6.66
CA ASP A 856 26.12 -12.73 6.51
C ASP A 856 27.33 -13.27 5.74
N ARG A 857 27.59 -14.58 5.75
CA ARG A 857 28.70 -15.20 4.99
C ARG A 857 28.50 -15.11 3.47
N LEU A 858 27.25 -15.20 3.01
CA LEU A 858 26.91 -15.00 1.60
C LEU A 858 26.99 -13.52 1.21
N LEU A 859 26.65 -12.61 2.14
CA LEU A 859 26.85 -11.16 1.98
C LEU A 859 28.35 -10.79 1.90
N ASP A 860 29.19 -11.41 2.72
CA ASP A 860 30.64 -11.18 2.70
C ASP A 860 31.27 -11.70 1.40
N LEU A 861 30.86 -12.88 0.91
CA LEU A 861 31.25 -13.33 -0.43
C LEU A 861 30.80 -12.33 -1.51
N ALA A 862 29.57 -11.82 -1.46
CA ALA A 862 29.06 -10.88 -2.45
C ALA A 862 29.90 -9.59 -2.53
N LYS A 863 30.37 -9.06 -1.38
CA LYS A 863 31.32 -7.92 -1.34
C LYS A 863 32.65 -8.25 -2.00
N THR A 864 33.20 -9.45 -1.75
CA THR A 864 34.43 -9.93 -2.39
C THR A 864 34.27 -10.05 -3.92
N LEU A 865 33.14 -10.58 -4.39
CA LEU A 865 32.83 -10.65 -5.83
C LEU A 865 32.72 -9.25 -6.45
N ALA A 866 32.06 -8.29 -5.77
CA ALA A 866 31.95 -6.91 -6.21
C ALA A 866 33.33 -6.24 -6.39
N ARG A 867 34.21 -6.39 -5.40
CA ARG A 867 35.60 -5.86 -5.45
C ARG A 867 36.36 -6.37 -6.67
N TYR A 868 36.26 -7.66 -6.99
CA TYR A 868 36.98 -8.23 -8.12
C TYR A 868 36.38 -7.91 -9.50
N LEU A 869 35.09 -7.54 -9.57
CA LEU A 869 34.53 -6.93 -10.78
C LEU A 869 35.15 -5.55 -11.04
N ASP A 870 35.29 -4.71 -10.01
CA ASP A 870 35.96 -3.42 -10.14
C ASP A 870 37.46 -3.56 -10.49
N GLU A 871 38.16 -4.52 -9.90
CA GLU A 871 39.55 -4.80 -10.27
C GLU A 871 39.67 -5.30 -11.72
N TYR A 872 38.76 -6.17 -12.19
CA TYR A 872 38.74 -6.61 -13.58
C TYR A 872 38.46 -5.45 -14.55
N ALA A 873 37.46 -4.60 -14.25
CA ALA A 873 37.15 -3.42 -15.05
C ALA A 873 38.35 -2.45 -15.15
N ASN A 874 38.92 -2.06 -14.01
CA ASN A 874 39.96 -1.02 -13.94
C ASN A 874 41.37 -1.52 -14.31
N GLN A 875 41.75 -2.75 -13.95
CA GLN A 875 43.12 -3.28 -14.16
C GLN A 875 43.27 -4.10 -15.44
N VAL A 876 42.24 -4.83 -15.86
CA VAL A 876 42.27 -5.69 -17.04
C VAL A 876 41.75 -4.90 -18.25
N LEU A 877 40.45 -4.62 -18.32
CA LEU A 877 39.82 -4.01 -19.50
C LEU A 877 40.35 -2.61 -19.81
N ASP A 878 40.28 -1.70 -18.85
CA ASP A 878 40.77 -0.32 -18.98
C ASP A 878 42.32 -0.28 -19.04
N GLY A 879 42.98 -1.40 -18.68
CA GLY A 879 44.41 -1.64 -18.91
C GLY A 879 44.74 -1.92 -20.37
N PHE A 880 43.93 -2.72 -21.08
CA PHE A 880 44.11 -2.97 -22.53
C PHE A 880 43.89 -1.70 -23.36
N LEU A 881 42.88 -0.89 -23.04
CA LEU A 881 42.62 0.38 -23.74
C LEU A 881 43.81 1.37 -23.68
N LYS A 882 44.68 1.25 -22.66
CA LYS A 882 45.83 2.12 -22.43
C LYS A 882 47.17 1.58 -22.95
N LYS A 883 47.24 0.30 -23.41
CA LYS A 883 48.49 -0.35 -23.85
C LYS A 883 49.10 0.23 -25.16
N GLY A 884 48.34 1.02 -25.94
CA GLY A 884 48.73 1.42 -27.32
C GLY A 884 49.41 2.79 -27.51
N GLY A 885 49.72 3.53 -26.45
CA GLY A 885 50.43 4.82 -26.56
C GLY A 885 49.72 5.85 -27.46
N HIS A 886 50.48 6.58 -28.29
CA HIS A 886 49.99 7.73 -29.07
C HIS A 886 49.03 7.36 -30.23
N HIS A 887 49.00 6.09 -30.65
CA HIS A 887 48.10 5.59 -31.72
C HIS A 887 46.92 4.76 -31.18
N GLY A 888 46.93 4.39 -29.90
CA GLY A 888 45.89 3.58 -29.27
C GLY A 888 45.99 2.07 -29.55
N PRO A 889 45.13 1.25 -28.91
CA PRO A 889 45.04 -0.20 -29.14
C PRO A 889 44.56 -0.52 -30.57
N SER A 890 44.62 -1.76 -31.06
CA SER A 890 44.06 -2.07 -32.39
C SER A 890 42.52 -1.91 -32.43
N ILE A 891 41.93 -1.82 -33.62
CA ILE A 891 40.46 -1.74 -33.76
C ILE A 891 39.80 -3.00 -33.19
N GLN A 892 40.34 -4.18 -33.52
CA GLN A 892 39.87 -5.49 -33.03
C GLN A 892 39.92 -5.58 -31.50
N ASP A 893 41.04 -5.22 -30.86
CA ASP A 893 41.17 -5.19 -29.40
C ASP A 893 40.11 -4.29 -28.74
N THR A 894 39.85 -3.13 -29.35
CA THR A 894 38.89 -2.14 -28.82
C THR A 894 37.46 -2.69 -28.86
N ILE A 895 37.12 -3.46 -29.90
CA ILE A 895 35.80 -4.10 -30.05
C ILE A 895 35.64 -5.27 -29.07
N ILE A 896 36.68 -6.09 -28.89
CA ILE A 896 36.68 -7.17 -27.88
C ILE A 896 36.50 -6.62 -26.47
N VAL A 897 37.19 -5.52 -26.13
CA VAL A 897 37.01 -4.84 -24.82
C VAL A 897 35.61 -4.23 -24.70
N LEU A 898 35.09 -3.60 -25.76
CA LEU A 898 33.72 -3.05 -25.79
C LEU A 898 32.67 -4.14 -25.53
N ASN A 899 32.75 -5.26 -26.26
CA ASN A 899 31.86 -6.42 -26.09
C ASN A 899 31.98 -7.03 -24.69
N THR A 900 33.19 -7.08 -24.12
CA THR A 900 33.42 -7.67 -22.80
C THR A 900 32.94 -6.77 -21.66
N ALA A 901 33.07 -5.46 -21.80
CA ALA A 901 32.49 -4.49 -20.87
C ALA A 901 30.95 -4.52 -20.91
N ASP A 902 30.36 -4.56 -22.11
CA ASP A 902 28.92 -4.74 -22.30
C ASP A 902 28.39 -6.08 -21.76
N PHE A 903 29.12 -7.18 -21.98
CA PHE A 903 28.84 -8.48 -21.38
C PHE A 903 28.79 -8.39 -19.84
N TRP A 904 29.78 -7.74 -19.22
CA TRP A 904 29.83 -7.63 -17.77
C TRP A 904 28.78 -6.68 -17.19
N HIS A 905 28.46 -5.57 -17.86
CA HIS A 905 27.34 -4.69 -17.49
C HIS A 905 26.04 -5.50 -17.34
N ILE A 906 25.67 -6.28 -18.37
CA ILE A 906 24.46 -7.12 -18.36
C ILE A 906 24.54 -8.26 -17.34
N ASN A 907 25.69 -8.93 -17.22
CA ASN A 907 25.84 -10.07 -16.30
C ASN A 907 25.97 -9.66 -14.82
N THR A 908 26.36 -8.42 -14.53
CA THR A 908 26.44 -7.89 -13.15
C THR A 908 25.05 -7.71 -12.55
N GLU A 909 24.10 -7.18 -13.32
CA GLU A 909 22.69 -7.06 -12.92
C GLU A 909 22.06 -8.44 -12.69
N GLN A 910 22.32 -9.40 -13.59
CA GLN A 910 21.86 -10.79 -13.42
C GLN A 910 22.52 -11.48 -12.22
N LEU A 911 23.79 -11.19 -11.92
CA LEU A 911 24.48 -11.71 -10.74
C LEU A 911 23.85 -11.17 -9.45
N GLU A 912 23.53 -9.88 -9.41
CA GLU A 912 22.87 -9.24 -8.27
C GLU A 912 21.52 -9.90 -7.96
N GLU A 913 20.67 -10.09 -8.98
CA GLU A 913 19.42 -10.84 -8.84
C GLU A 913 19.65 -12.27 -8.33
N ASN A 914 20.68 -12.97 -8.84
CA ASN A 914 20.97 -14.34 -8.43
C ASN A 914 21.50 -14.46 -7.00
N ILE A 915 22.15 -13.41 -6.47
CA ILE A 915 22.52 -13.31 -5.04
C ILE A 915 21.28 -13.00 -4.21
N LYS A 916 20.48 -11.99 -4.60
CA LYS A 916 19.24 -11.59 -3.91
C LYS A 916 18.20 -12.71 -3.80
N LYS A 917 18.18 -13.65 -4.75
CA LYS A 917 17.32 -14.86 -4.74
C LYS A 917 17.85 -16.01 -3.87
N ARG A 918 19.01 -15.87 -3.23
CA ARG A 918 19.70 -16.92 -2.45
C ARG A 918 20.10 -16.51 -1.03
N ILE A 919 20.16 -15.21 -0.78
CA ILE A 919 20.47 -14.63 0.53
C ILE A 919 19.21 -14.45 1.37
N ASP A 920 19.36 -14.45 2.69
CA ASP A 920 18.25 -14.18 3.61
C ASP A 920 17.60 -12.81 3.31
N PRO A 921 16.25 -12.69 3.39
CA PRO A 921 15.52 -11.51 2.92
C PRO A 921 15.90 -10.22 3.67
N GLU A 922 16.32 -10.33 4.93
CA GLU A 922 16.82 -9.20 5.75
C GLU A 922 18.16 -8.64 5.24
N LEU A 923 18.94 -9.44 4.51
CA LEU A 923 20.24 -9.07 3.97
C LEU A 923 20.20 -8.76 2.47
N ALA A 924 19.15 -9.18 1.76
CA ALA A 924 18.97 -8.92 0.32
C ALA A 924 18.99 -7.42 -0.03
N SER A 925 18.56 -6.54 0.89
CA SER A 925 18.64 -5.08 0.76
C SER A 925 20.05 -4.51 0.82
N LYS A 926 21.02 -5.25 1.37
CA LYS A 926 22.44 -4.87 1.52
C LYS A 926 23.30 -5.29 0.32
N VAL A 927 22.70 -5.95 -0.67
CA VAL A 927 23.36 -6.38 -1.91
C VAL A 927 23.07 -5.33 -2.99
N ASP A 928 24.12 -4.73 -3.54
CA ASP A 928 24.06 -3.73 -4.61
C ASP A 928 25.32 -3.88 -5.45
N LEU A 929 25.17 -4.07 -6.76
CA LEU A 929 26.23 -4.15 -7.76
C LEU A 929 26.08 -3.07 -8.85
N SER A 930 25.19 -2.09 -8.66
CA SER A 930 24.96 -0.99 -9.61
C SER A 930 26.24 -0.24 -9.93
N SER A 931 27.07 0.06 -8.93
CA SER A 931 28.34 0.76 -9.10
C SER A 931 29.35 0.02 -9.99
N GLN A 932 29.34 -1.32 -9.95
CA GLN A 932 30.16 -2.18 -10.82
C GLN A 932 29.58 -2.20 -12.25
N SER A 933 28.25 -2.24 -12.39
CA SER A 933 27.56 -2.14 -13.69
C SER A 933 27.88 -0.82 -14.40
N ASP A 934 27.80 0.31 -13.68
CA ASP A 934 28.19 1.64 -14.16
C ASP A 934 29.67 1.72 -14.53
N ASN A 935 30.55 1.07 -13.75
CA ASN A 935 31.98 1.02 -14.06
C ASN A 935 32.25 0.28 -15.39
N PHE A 936 31.56 -0.82 -15.66
CA PHE A 936 31.64 -1.49 -16.96
C PHE A 936 31.06 -0.64 -18.10
N MET A 937 29.93 0.04 -17.91
CA MET A 937 29.39 0.99 -18.90
C MET A 937 30.38 2.14 -19.21
N ARG A 938 31.10 2.64 -18.19
CA ARG A 938 32.16 3.63 -18.34
C ARG A 938 33.33 3.10 -19.19
N VAL A 939 33.74 1.84 -19.00
CA VAL A 939 34.77 1.19 -19.84
C VAL A 939 34.28 0.98 -21.28
N ALA A 940 33.02 0.60 -21.49
CA ALA A 940 32.42 0.51 -22.82
C ALA A 940 32.44 1.87 -23.55
N MET A 941 32.10 2.96 -22.87
CA MET A 941 32.21 4.32 -23.43
C MET A 941 33.67 4.74 -23.71
N SER A 942 34.61 4.34 -22.85
CA SER A 942 36.06 4.53 -23.06
C SER A 942 36.54 3.87 -24.37
N ALA A 943 36.09 2.64 -24.64
CA ALA A 943 36.36 1.93 -25.88
C ALA A 943 35.75 2.64 -27.11
N VAL A 944 34.50 3.12 -27.03
CA VAL A 944 33.86 3.92 -28.10
C VAL A 944 34.66 5.19 -28.40
N LEU A 945 35.12 5.91 -27.38
CA LEU A 945 35.95 7.11 -27.56
C LEU A 945 37.34 6.78 -28.15
N SER A 946 37.91 5.62 -27.82
CA SER A 946 39.16 5.13 -28.44
C SER A 946 38.99 4.84 -29.95
N LEU A 947 37.82 4.35 -30.39
CA LEU A 947 37.49 4.22 -31.81
C LEU A 947 37.38 5.59 -32.50
N VAL A 948 36.69 6.56 -31.89
CA VAL A 948 36.56 7.93 -32.44
C VAL A 948 37.92 8.60 -32.60
N ASN A 949 38.82 8.43 -31.63
CA ASN A 949 40.16 9.02 -31.67
C ASN A 949 41.02 8.50 -32.84
N LYS A 950 40.80 7.26 -33.32
CA LYS A 950 41.50 6.74 -34.51
C LYS A 950 41.11 7.48 -35.78
N VAL A 951 39.81 7.71 -35.99
CA VAL A 951 39.31 8.51 -37.12
C VAL A 951 39.88 9.93 -37.06
N LYS A 952 39.93 10.53 -35.87
CA LYS A 952 40.51 11.86 -35.65
C LYS A 952 42.00 11.96 -36.03
N ILE A 953 42.81 10.94 -35.69
CA ILE A 953 44.23 10.88 -36.05
C ILE A 953 44.40 10.79 -37.56
N ASP A 954 43.61 9.96 -38.24
CA ASP A 954 43.62 9.81 -39.71
C ASP A 954 43.31 11.16 -40.41
N CYS A 955 42.38 11.94 -39.84
CA CYS A 955 41.99 13.26 -40.35
C CYS A 955 43.06 14.37 -40.20
N GLU A 956 44.15 14.17 -39.45
CA GLU A 956 45.15 15.24 -39.20
C GLU A 956 45.81 15.77 -40.48
N GLY A 957 45.89 14.95 -41.54
CA GLY A 957 46.37 15.36 -42.85
C GLY A 957 45.52 16.48 -43.47
N ALA A 958 44.21 16.25 -43.58
CA ALA A 958 43.27 17.22 -44.16
C ALA A 958 43.17 18.51 -43.32
N TRP A 959 43.22 18.41 -41.99
CA TRP A 959 43.29 19.62 -41.14
C TRP A 959 44.59 20.41 -41.36
N ARG A 960 45.70 19.75 -41.69
CA ARG A 960 46.98 20.41 -42.01
C ARG A 960 46.93 21.10 -43.38
N GLU A 961 46.25 20.51 -44.35
CA GLU A 961 45.96 21.15 -45.65
C GLU A 961 45.13 22.43 -45.45
N MET A 962 44.01 22.35 -44.73
CA MET A 962 43.13 23.48 -44.41
C MET A 962 43.87 24.68 -43.80
N LYS A 963 44.89 24.42 -42.95
CA LYS A 963 45.75 25.45 -42.33
C LYS A 963 46.77 26.07 -43.27
N ASN A 964 47.14 25.38 -44.36
CA ASN A 964 48.13 25.85 -45.33
C ASN A 964 47.49 26.58 -46.54
N THR A 965 46.18 26.40 -46.76
CA THR A 965 45.41 27.10 -47.80
C THR A 965 45.40 28.61 -47.58
N ASN A 966 45.60 29.39 -48.64
CA ASN A 966 45.68 30.86 -48.55
C ASN A 966 44.30 31.53 -48.67
N TRP A 967 43.53 31.46 -47.58
CA TRP A 967 42.19 32.03 -47.42
C TRP A 967 42.10 33.56 -47.60
N SER A 968 43.22 34.27 -47.74
CA SER A 968 43.25 35.72 -47.96
C SER A 968 43.12 36.13 -49.44
N LYS A 969 43.43 35.22 -50.38
CA LYS A 969 43.48 35.48 -51.83
C LYS A 969 42.40 34.76 -52.65
N MET A 970 41.34 34.27 -51.99
CA MET A 970 40.25 33.57 -52.67
C MET A 970 39.32 34.60 -53.34
N GLU A 971 39.26 34.57 -54.68
CA GLU A 971 38.48 35.52 -55.51
C GLU A 971 37.13 34.94 -55.98
N SER A 972 36.97 33.62 -55.99
CA SER A 972 35.75 32.91 -56.37
C SER A 972 35.48 31.71 -55.47
N VAL A 973 34.25 31.18 -55.53
CA VAL A 973 33.74 30.06 -54.72
C VAL A 973 33.62 28.81 -55.60
N SER A 974 33.89 27.63 -55.03
CA SER A 974 33.73 26.31 -55.66
C SER A 974 32.81 25.39 -54.84
N ASP A 975 32.34 24.29 -55.45
CA ASP A 975 31.36 23.37 -54.82
C ASP A 975 31.80 22.86 -53.43
N HIS A 976 33.09 22.58 -53.25
CA HIS A 976 33.76 22.33 -51.98
C HIS A 976 35.27 22.55 -52.13
N SER A 977 35.98 22.72 -51.01
CA SER A 977 37.46 22.77 -50.96
C SER A 977 38.08 21.36 -51.03
N SER A 978 39.31 21.25 -51.53
CA SER A 978 40.06 19.98 -51.65
C SER A 978 40.18 19.20 -50.34
N TYR A 979 40.52 19.89 -49.25
CA TYR A 979 40.64 19.27 -47.93
C TYR A 979 39.33 18.62 -47.43
N VAL A 980 38.16 19.06 -47.92
CA VAL A 980 36.86 18.46 -47.57
C VAL A 980 36.69 17.10 -48.25
N GLY A 981 37.17 16.96 -49.49
CA GLY A 981 37.18 15.70 -50.22
C GLY A 981 38.04 14.66 -49.52
N GLU A 982 39.27 15.01 -49.15
CA GLU A 982 40.16 14.13 -48.38
C GLU A 982 39.66 13.87 -46.95
N LEU A 983 39.11 14.88 -46.26
CA LEU A 983 38.52 14.70 -44.92
C LEU A 983 37.33 13.72 -44.95
N LEU A 984 36.41 13.85 -45.91
CA LEU A 984 35.29 12.91 -46.06
C LEU A 984 35.74 11.52 -46.49
N LYS A 985 36.77 11.42 -47.34
CA LYS A 985 37.37 10.14 -47.73
C LYS A 985 37.95 9.41 -46.52
N HIS A 986 38.84 10.05 -45.75
CA HIS A 986 39.43 9.47 -44.53
C HIS A 986 38.37 9.09 -43.48
N ILE A 987 37.37 9.96 -43.26
CA ILE A 987 36.25 9.65 -42.35
C ILE A 987 35.48 8.42 -42.84
N ASN A 988 35.03 8.39 -44.10
CA ASN A 988 34.17 7.31 -44.60
C ASN A 988 34.92 5.99 -44.76
N GLU A 989 36.20 6.00 -45.13
CA GLU A 989 37.05 4.78 -45.16
C GLU A 989 37.18 4.18 -43.75
N LYS A 990 37.51 4.99 -42.74
CA LYS A 990 37.65 4.51 -41.34
C LYS A 990 36.31 4.18 -40.68
N VAL A 991 35.23 4.85 -41.04
CA VAL A 991 33.87 4.55 -40.56
C VAL A 991 33.35 3.26 -41.20
N ALA A 992 33.66 2.99 -42.46
CA ALA A 992 33.36 1.71 -43.12
C ALA A 992 34.21 0.54 -42.58
N GLU A 993 35.43 0.80 -42.09
CA GLU A 993 36.25 -0.19 -41.38
C GLU A 993 35.67 -0.52 -39.99
N ILE A 994 35.21 0.49 -39.24
CA ILE A 994 34.80 0.33 -37.83
C ILE A 994 33.35 -0.11 -37.67
N LEU A 995 32.38 0.53 -38.34
CA LEU A 995 30.95 0.33 -38.05
C LEU A 995 30.41 -1.09 -38.28
N PRO A 996 30.78 -1.82 -39.36
CA PRO A 996 30.33 -3.20 -39.55
C PRO A 996 30.77 -4.15 -38.42
N LEU A 997 31.83 -3.80 -37.68
CA LEU A 997 32.33 -4.59 -36.56
C LEU A 997 31.65 -4.22 -35.23
N VAL A 998 31.00 -3.06 -35.13
CA VAL A 998 30.25 -2.63 -33.94
C VAL A 998 28.81 -3.14 -34.03
N VAL A 999 28.62 -4.41 -33.67
CA VAL A 999 27.35 -5.15 -33.82
C VAL A 999 26.18 -4.48 -33.08
N LYS A 1000 26.40 -3.92 -31.89
CA LYS A 1000 25.36 -3.27 -31.10
C LYS A 1000 25.10 -1.83 -31.55
N HIS A 1001 23.92 -1.58 -32.13
CA HIS A 1001 23.47 -0.27 -32.61
C HIS A 1001 23.60 0.88 -31.59
N GLN A 1002 23.49 0.61 -30.28
CA GLN A 1002 23.70 1.64 -29.25
C GLN A 1002 25.12 2.22 -29.26
N TYR A 1003 26.15 1.38 -29.43
CA TYR A 1003 27.54 1.82 -29.49
C TYR A 1003 27.92 2.36 -30.86
N ALA A 1004 27.38 1.79 -31.95
CA ALA A 1004 27.51 2.37 -33.29
C ALA A 1004 26.94 3.80 -33.35
N ARG A 1005 25.78 4.02 -32.71
CA ARG A 1005 25.18 5.35 -32.59
C ARG A 1005 25.98 6.28 -31.69
N ALA A 1006 26.48 5.79 -30.55
CA ALA A 1006 27.34 6.57 -29.66
C ALA A 1006 28.67 6.99 -30.34
N PHE A 1007 29.27 6.09 -31.12
CA PHE A 1007 30.45 6.37 -31.94
C PHE A 1007 30.18 7.49 -32.94
N CYS A 1008 29.09 7.41 -33.71
CA CYS A 1008 28.74 8.45 -34.69
C CYS A 1008 28.41 9.81 -34.05
N ASP A 1009 27.67 9.82 -32.93
CA ASP A 1009 27.37 11.06 -32.19
C ASP A 1009 28.65 11.73 -31.66
N ASN A 1010 29.58 10.97 -31.08
CA ASN A 1010 30.85 11.50 -30.57
C ASN A 1010 31.82 11.89 -31.69
N LEU A 1011 31.82 11.17 -32.81
CA LEU A 1011 32.65 11.50 -33.99
C LEU A 1011 32.25 12.86 -34.57
N VAL A 1012 30.97 13.09 -34.81
CA VAL A 1012 30.49 14.36 -35.36
C VAL A 1012 30.71 15.52 -34.38
N GLU A 1013 30.56 15.30 -33.07
CA GLU A 1013 30.86 16.29 -32.03
C GLU A 1013 32.37 16.67 -32.01
N GLN A 1014 33.28 15.67 -32.07
CA GLN A 1014 34.72 15.93 -32.12
C GLN A 1014 35.16 16.59 -33.44
N ILE A 1015 34.62 16.17 -34.59
CA ILE A 1015 34.95 16.77 -35.89
C ILE A 1015 34.42 18.20 -36.01
N ALA A 1016 33.20 18.49 -35.52
CA ALA A 1016 32.68 19.86 -35.47
C ALA A 1016 33.57 20.77 -34.59
N THR A 1017 34.09 20.24 -33.48
CA THR A 1017 35.02 20.96 -32.59
C THR A 1017 36.36 21.23 -33.28
N ALA A 1018 36.96 20.20 -33.89
CA ALA A 1018 38.23 20.30 -34.63
C ALA A 1018 38.14 21.25 -35.85
N TYR A 1019 36.98 21.34 -36.50
CA TYR A 1019 36.72 22.31 -37.57
C TYR A 1019 36.84 23.75 -37.05
N ILE A 1020 36.18 24.07 -35.93
CA ILE A 1020 36.23 25.42 -35.34
C ILE A 1020 37.65 25.74 -34.87
N GLU A 1021 38.32 24.83 -34.16
CA GLU A 1021 39.73 24.96 -33.76
C GLU A 1021 40.64 25.28 -34.96
N THR A 1022 40.41 24.62 -36.09
CA THR A 1022 41.21 24.83 -37.31
C THR A 1022 40.91 26.17 -37.98
N VAL A 1023 39.64 26.60 -38.04
CA VAL A 1023 39.25 27.94 -38.56
C VAL A 1023 39.91 29.08 -37.77
N VAL A 1024 40.08 28.97 -36.45
CA VAL A 1024 40.74 30.01 -35.62
C VAL A 1024 42.21 30.24 -36.01
N LEU A 1025 42.84 29.25 -36.64
CA LEU A 1025 44.25 29.27 -37.07
C LEU A 1025 44.43 29.76 -38.53
N CYS A 1026 43.37 29.72 -39.35
CA CYS A 1026 43.40 30.03 -40.80
C CYS A 1026 43.49 31.53 -41.14
N ARG A 1027 44.28 32.32 -40.39
CA ARG A 1027 44.26 33.79 -40.46
C ARG A 1027 45.15 34.34 -41.60
N PRO A 1028 44.69 35.33 -42.40
CA PRO A 1028 43.36 35.95 -42.41
C PRO A 1028 42.40 35.31 -43.43
N VAL A 1029 41.11 35.28 -43.09
CA VAL A 1029 40.00 34.74 -43.88
C VAL A 1029 39.27 35.88 -44.61
N SER A 1030 39.16 35.79 -45.95
CA SER A 1030 38.37 36.74 -46.74
C SER A 1030 36.85 36.51 -46.64
N GLU A 1031 36.04 37.42 -47.18
CA GLU A 1031 34.58 37.25 -47.28
C GLU A 1031 34.23 35.99 -48.10
N VAL A 1032 34.85 35.84 -49.28
CA VAL A 1032 34.68 34.71 -50.20
C VAL A 1032 35.16 33.39 -49.55
N ALA A 1033 36.23 33.43 -48.77
CA ALA A 1033 36.71 32.28 -48.01
C ALA A 1033 35.73 31.86 -46.90
N ALA A 1034 35.06 32.80 -46.23
CA ALA A 1034 34.01 32.49 -45.27
C ALA A 1034 32.76 31.88 -45.93
N GLU A 1035 32.44 32.28 -47.17
CA GLU A 1035 31.39 31.65 -47.99
C GLU A 1035 31.78 30.22 -48.39
N GLN A 1036 33.02 30.00 -48.85
CA GLN A 1036 33.53 28.65 -49.11
C GLN A 1036 33.44 27.77 -47.86
N MET A 1037 33.93 28.24 -46.71
CA MET A 1037 33.87 27.48 -45.46
C MET A 1037 32.44 27.16 -44.99
N LEU A 1038 31.43 27.94 -45.41
CA LEU A 1038 30.01 27.65 -45.15
C LEU A 1038 29.47 26.54 -46.07
N LEU A 1039 29.89 26.51 -47.33
CA LEU A 1039 29.57 25.42 -48.27
C LEU A 1039 30.29 24.13 -47.88
N ASP A 1040 31.57 24.19 -47.56
CA ASP A 1040 32.38 23.08 -47.02
C ASP A 1040 31.68 22.46 -45.80
N LYS A 1041 31.27 23.30 -44.84
CA LYS A 1041 30.48 22.90 -43.67
C LYS A 1041 29.12 22.28 -44.05
N TYR A 1042 28.44 22.78 -45.09
CA TYR A 1042 27.17 22.20 -45.56
C TYR A 1042 27.37 20.81 -46.17
N VAL A 1043 28.40 20.62 -47.00
CA VAL A 1043 28.79 19.34 -47.60
C VAL A 1043 29.13 18.32 -46.50
N LEU A 1044 29.98 18.70 -45.54
CA LEU A 1044 30.27 17.87 -44.35
C LEU A 1044 28.99 17.50 -43.58
N THR A 1045 28.09 18.45 -43.33
CA THR A 1045 26.82 18.18 -42.62
C THR A 1045 25.96 17.17 -43.38
N LYS A 1046 25.86 17.30 -44.71
CA LYS A 1046 25.04 16.44 -45.58
C LYS A 1046 25.62 15.04 -45.76
N ASP A 1047 26.91 14.85 -45.57
CA ASP A 1047 27.52 13.53 -45.54
C ASP A 1047 27.46 12.89 -44.15
N PHE A 1048 27.67 13.68 -43.09
CA PHE A 1048 27.56 13.20 -41.71
C PHE A 1048 26.15 12.71 -41.34
N GLU A 1049 25.10 13.22 -42.00
CA GLU A 1049 23.74 12.68 -41.91
C GLU A 1049 23.63 11.20 -42.34
N LYS A 1050 24.58 10.68 -43.13
CA LYS A 1050 24.58 9.32 -43.68
C LYS A 1050 25.35 8.30 -42.84
N LEU A 1051 26.29 8.72 -41.97
CA LEU A 1051 27.31 7.82 -41.37
C LEU A 1051 26.76 6.50 -40.81
N LEU A 1052 25.59 6.50 -40.17
CA LEU A 1052 24.96 5.27 -39.65
C LEU A 1052 24.63 4.22 -40.73
N SER A 1053 24.48 4.57 -42.01
CA SER A 1053 24.21 3.58 -43.07
C SER A 1053 25.37 2.62 -43.30
N HIS A 1054 26.59 2.95 -42.86
CA HIS A 1054 27.75 2.05 -42.95
C HIS A 1054 27.71 0.90 -41.93
N GLN A 1055 26.79 0.91 -40.94
CA GLN A 1055 26.65 -0.22 -40.02
C GLN A 1055 25.98 -1.45 -40.70
N ASN A 1056 25.03 -1.20 -41.61
CA ASN A 1056 24.36 -2.23 -42.40
C ASN A 1056 24.57 -1.93 -43.89
N PRO A 1057 25.74 -2.26 -44.48
CA PRO A 1057 25.90 -2.17 -45.93
C PRO A 1057 24.84 -3.03 -46.63
N PRO A 1058 24.24 -2.55 -47.74
CA PRO A 1058 23.18 -3.28 -48.42
C PRO A 1058 23.71 -4.65 -48.89
N SER A 1059 23.07 -5.71 -48.43
CA SER A 1059 23.50 -7.08 -48.70
C SER A 1059 23.50 -7.37 -50.21
N SER A 1060 24.62 -7.86 -50.73
CA SER A 1060 24.83 -8.19 -52.16
C SER A 1060 23.96 -9.33 -52.71
N SER A 1061 23.00 -9.82 -51.92
CA SER A 1061 22.08 -10.92 -52.22
C SER A 1061 20.70 -10.49 -52.74
N SER A 1062 20.40 -9.19 -52.84
CA SER A 1062 19.11 -8.69 -53.37
C SER A 1062 19.30 -7.63 -54.48
N PRO A 1063 19.29 -8.01 -55.77
CA PRO A 1063 19.44 -7.10 -56.90
C PRO A 1063 18.11 -6.40 -57.25
N ASP A 1064 17.55 -5.62 -56.32
CA ASP A 1064 16.43 -4.71 -56.60
C ASP A 1064 16.97 -3.27 -56.78
N PRO A 1065 17.06 -2.73 -58.01
CA PRO A 1065 17.55 -1.39 -58.27
C PRO A 1065 16.62 -0.26 -57.76
N ASN A 1066 15.43 -0.59 -57.24
CA ASN A 1066 14.52 0.37 -56.61
C ASN A 1066 14.53 0.33 -55.06
N ALA A 1067 15.34 -0.52 -54.44
CA ALA A 1067 15.47 -0.61 -52.99
C ALA A 1067 16.11 0.67 -52.41
N LYS A 1068 15.28 1.65 -52.03
CA LYS A 1068 15.73 2.88 -51.37
C LYS A 1068 16.49 2.54 -50.09
N ALA A 1069 17.72 3.06 -49.98
CA ALA A 1069 18.51 2.99 -48.75
C ALA A 1069 17.69 3.50 -47.54
N PRO A 1070 17.81 2.85 -46.37
CA PRO A 1070 17.01 3.21 -45.20
C PRO A 1070 17.27 4.67 -44.81
N ALA A 1071 16.19 5.44 -44.64
CA ALA A 1071 16.30 6.86 -44.32
C ALA A 1071 17.02 7.07 -42.97
N PRO A 1072 17.98 8.01 -42.88
CA PRO A 1072 18.77 8.19 -41.67
C PRO A 1072 17.88 8.58 -40.48
N PRO A 1073 18.12 8.03 -39.27
CA PRO A 1073 17.25 8.28 -38.12
C PRO A 1073 17.10 9.78 -37.84
N ALA A 1074 15.87 10.28 -37.72
CA ALA A 1074 15.61 11.71 -37.53
C ALA A 1074 16.31 12.30 -36.28
N GLY A 1075 16.47 11.50 -35.22
CA GLY A 1075 17.24 11.86 -34.02
C GLY A 1075 18.76 11.83 -34.20
N PHE A 1076 19.29 11.28 -35.30
CA PHE A 1076 20.69 11.44 -35.71
C PHE A 1076 20.84 12.71 -36.53
N VAL A 1077 20.04 12.86 -37.60
CA VAL A 1077 20.01 14.07 -38.46
C VAL A 1077 19.89 15.35 -37.63
N LYS A 1078 18.99 15.37 -36.62
CA LYS A 1078 18.84 16.52 -35.70
C LYS A 1078 20.12 16.81 -34.90
N ARG A 1079 20.83 15.79 -34.40
CA ARG A 1079 22.07 15.97 -33.61
C ARG A 1079 23.24 16.39 -34.49
N VAL A 1080 23.38 15.83 -35.69
CA VAL A 1080 24.37 16.24 -36.70
C VAL A 1080 24.21 17.73 -37.04
N ASN A 1081 22.98 18.17 -37.34
CA ASN A 1081 22.70 19.57 -37.61
C ASN A 1081 22.92 20.48 -36.39
N GLN A 1082 22.66 20.00 -35.16
CA GLN A 1082 22.93 20.74 -33.93
C GLN A 1082 24.43 20.86 -33.60
N ALA A 1083 25.24 19.84 -33.91
CA ALA A 1083 26.69 19.88 -33.74
C ALA A 1083 27.36 20.78 -34.79
N MET A 1084 27.11 20.52 -36.07
CA MET A 1084 27.68 21.30 -37.18
C MET A 1084 27.16 22.75 -37.20
N GLY A 1085 25.92 23.00 -36.74
CA GLY A 1085 25.34 24.34 -36.61
C GLY A 1085 26.07 25.27 -35.62
N ARG A 1086 26.99 24.74 -34.79
CA ARG A 1086 27.86 25.56 -33.92
C ARG A 1086 28.92 26.34 -34.69
N ILE A 1087 29.20 25.97 -35.94
CA ILE A 1087 30.19 26.63 -36.80
C ILE A 1087 29.60 27.93 -37.39
N ASP A 1088 28.28 27.96 -37.64
CA ASP A 1088 27.56 29.07 -38.28
C ASP A 1088 27.84 30.46 -37.70
N PRO A 1089 27.83 30.70 -36.36
CA PRO A 1089 28.09 32.01 -35.76
C PRO A 1089 29.41 32.66 -36.20
N LEU A 1090 30.48 31.87 -36.27
CA LEU A 1090 31.81 32.37 -36.58
C LEU A 1090 31.90 32.74 -38.07
N LEU A 1091 31.54 31.80 -38.96
CA LEU A 1091 31.68 32.01 -40.40
C LEU A 1091 30.73 33.08 -40.94
N LYS A 1092 29.48 33.15 -40.46
CA LYS A 1092 28.53 34.19 -40.87
C LYS A 1092 28.98 35.59 -40.44
N THR A 1093 29.67 35.71 -39.31
CA THR A 1093 30.30 36.98 -38.91
C THR A 1093 31.47 37.36 -39.82
N LEU A 1094 32.27 36.38 -40.26
CA LEU A 1094 33.40 36.61 -41.17
C LEU A 1094 32.95 36.95 -42.60
N GLN A 1095 31.81 36.43 -43.05
CA GLN A 1095 31.20 36.74 -44.35
C GLN A 1095 30.81 38.22 -44.51
N VAL A 1096 30.37 38.90 -43.44
CA VAL A 1096 29.88 40.28 -43.51
C VAL A 1096 31.00 41.28 -43.83
N ARG A 1097 30.70 42.28 -44.67
CA ARG A 1097 31.68 43.30 -45.10
C ARG A 1097 32.14 44.20 -43.95
N PRO A 1098 33.43 44.60 -43.89
CA PRO A 1098 33.93 45.55 -42.89
C PRO A 1098 33.59 47.01 -43.23
N SER A 1099 32.92 47.27 -44.35
CA SER A 1099 32.41 48.57 -44.75
C SER A 1099 30.98 48.42 -45.29
N PRO A 1100 29.99 49.17 -44.79
CA PRO A 1100 30.08 50.15 -43.69
C PRO A 1100 30.40 49.49 -42.33
N PRO A 1101 31.15 50.17 -41.44
CA PRO A 1101 31.72 49.57 -40.24
C PRO A 1101 30.67 49.12 -39.20
N GLU A 1102 29.51 49.77 -39.16
CA GLU A 1102 28.38 49.39 -38.29
C GLU A 1102 27.85 47.99 -38.61
N GLY A 1103 27.90 47.58 -39.88
CA GLY A 1103 27.39 46.29 -40.33
C GLY A 1103 28.13 45.10 -39.73
N LEU A 1104 29.46 45.18 -39.63
CA LEU A 1104 30.29 44.11 -39.03
C LEU A 1104 30.11 44.04 -37.50
N VAL A 1105 29.97 45.19 -36.84
CA VAL A 1105 29.67 45.28 -35.40
C VAL A 1105 28.30 44.67 -35.11
N GLN A 1106 27.28 45.02 -35.89
CA GLN A 1106 25.93 44.49 -35.74
C GLN A 1106 25.87 42.98 -36.04
N ALA A 1107 26.60 42.49 -37.03
CA ALA A 1107 26.69 41.06 -37.36
C ALA A 1107 27.28 40.23 -36.21
N TYR A 1108 28.37 40.68 -35.59
CA TYR A 1108 28.93 40.01 -34.41
C TYR A 1108 27.94 39.95 -33.25
N LEU A 1109 27.25 41.06 -32.97
CA LEU A 1109 26.26 41.16 -31.90
C LEU A 1109 25.00 40.29 -32.15
N ILE A 1110 24.69 39.96 -33.40
CA ILE A 1110 23.57 39.07 -33.77
C ILE A 1110 24.01 37.59 -33.79
N HIS A 1111 25.21 37.29 -34.28
CA HIS A 1111 25.66 35.91 -34.52
C HIS A 1111 26.44 35.32 -33.34
N VAL A 1112 27.43 36.05 -32.81
CA VAL A 1112 28.25 35.61 -31.66
C VAL A 1112 27.58 35.98 -30.34
N GLY A 1113 26.95 37.16 -30.28
CA GLY A 1113 26.05 37.54 -29.18
C GLY A 1113 26.71 37.70 -27.81
N ASP A 1114 28.03 37.94 -27.75
CA ASP A 1114 28.76 38.14 -26.49
C ASP A 1114 29.28 39.57 -26.27
N ARG A 1115 29.65 39.87 -25.01
CA ARG A 1115 30.16 41.19 -24.58
C ARG A 1115 31.70 41.25 -24.55
N SER A 1116 32.40 40.28 -25.15
CA SER A 1116 33.84 40.09 -24.93
C SER A 1116 34.70 40.82 -25.95
N ASP A 1117 35.25 41.96 -25.54
CA ASP A 1117 36.22 42.76 -26.31
C ASP A 1117 37.40 41.91 -26.84
N THR A 1118 37.78 40.87 -26.09
CA THR A 1118 38.86 39.95 -26.49
C THR A 1118 38.45 38.97 -27.58
N ASN A 1119 37.19 38.55 -27.64
CA ASN A 1119 36.67 37.68 -28.70
C ASN A 1119 36.40 38.51 -29.96
N PHE A 1120 35.77 39.68 -29.84
CA PHE A 1120 35.52 40.58 -30.99
C PHE A 1120 36.84 40.98 -31.66
N LYS A 1121 37.85 41.39 -30.89
CA LYS A 1121 39.19 41.68 -31.43
C LYS A 1121 39.81 40.48 -32.18
N LYS A 1122 39.66 39.26 -31.67
CA LYS A 1122 40.18 38.06 -32.35
C LYS A 1122 39.41 37.72 -33.63
N VAL A 1123 38.13 38.08 -33.74
CA VAL A 1123 37.38 38.02 -35.00
C VAL A 1123 37.86 39.08 -36.01
N LEU A 1124 38.17 40.31 -35.56
CA LEU A 1124 38.81 41.33 -36.41
C LEU A 1124 40.21 40.90 -36.90
N GLU A 1125 40.97 40.20 -36.05
CA GLU A 1125 42.24 39.56 -36.43
C GLU A 1125 42.05 38.40 -37.42
N LEU A 1126 41.04 37.54 -37.23
CA LEU A 1126 40.70 36.48 -38.19
C LEU A 1126 40.35 37.04 -39.57
N LYS A 1127 39.58 38.13 -39.61
CA LYS A 1127 39.16 38.80 -40.86
C LYS A 1127 40.27 39.66 -41.50
N GLY A 1128 41.43 39.78 -40.87
CA GLY A 1128 42.57 40.54 -41.40
C GLY A 1128 42.38 42.06 -41.44
N VAL A 1129 41.47 42.62 -40.64
CA VAL A 1129 41.18 44.06 -40.63
C VAL A 1129 42.43 44.85 -40.24
N ARG A 1130 42.76 45.92 -40.97
CA ARG A 1130 43.99 46.71 -40.74
C ARG A 1130 43.95 47.36 -39.35
N LYS A 1131 45.09 47.40 -38.66
CA LYS A 1131 45.20 47.93 -37.28
C LYS A 1131 44.69 49.37 -37.10
N ALA A 1132 44.72 50.19 -38.15
CA ALA A 1132 44.15 51.55 -38.13
C ALA A 1132 42.62 51.54 -38.11
N ASP A 1133 41.98 50.61 -38.82
CA ASP A 1133 40.52 50.50 -38.89
C ASP A 1133 39.94 49.76 -37.65
N GLN A 1134 40.76 48.91 -37.02
CA GLN A 1134 40.38 48.15 -35.81
C GLN A 1134 40.01 49.05 -34.62
N SER A 1135 40.69 50.18 -34.40
CA SER A 1135 40.40 51.06 -33.25
C SER A 1135 39.00 51.65 -33.31
N HIS A 1136 38.60 52.13 -34.49
CA HIS A 1136 37.27 52.67 -34.74
C HIS A 1136 36.17 51.59 -34.61
N LEU A 1137 36.43 50.37 -35.09
CA LEU A 1137 35.49 49.25 -34.92
C LEU A 1137 35.33 48.82 -33.46
N MET A 1138 36.40 48.84 -32.65
CA MET A 1138 36.32 48.58 -31.20
C MET A 1138 35.52 49.67 -30.46
N GLU A 1139 35.65 50.94 -30.86
CA GLU A 1139 34.87 52.06 -30.32
C GLU A 1139 33.37 51.94 -30.68
N LEU A 1140 33.05 51.67 -31.95
CA LEU A 1140 31.69 51.38 -32.40
C LEU A 1140 31.09 50.17 -31.69
N PHE A 1141 31.87 49.12 -31.43
CA PHE A 1141 31.44 47.96 -30.66
C PHE A 1141 31.11 48.33 -29.21
N ALA A 1142 31.96 49.10 -28.52
CA ALA A 1142 31.68 49.58 -27.16
C ALA A 1142 30.38 50.41 -27.09
N ILE A 1143 30.17 51.32 -28.06
CA ILE A 1143 28.94 52.13 -28.17
C ILE A 1143 27.69 51.24 -28.33
N HIS A 1144 27.73 50.23 -29.20
CA HIS A 1144 26.59 49.33 -29.42
C HIS A 1144 26.38 48.33 -28.27
N ARG A 1145 27.46 47.86 -27.64
CA ARG A 1145 27.46 46.96 -26.47
C ARG A 1145 26.79 47.61 -25.26
N ASP A 1146 27.05 48.90 -25.03
CA ASP A 1146 26.61 49.61 -23.82
C ASP A 1146 25.35 50.48 -24.03
N GLY A 1147 24.87 50.58 -25.27
CA GLY A 1147 23.59 51.19 -25.64
C GLY A 1147 22.35 50.43 -25.10
N ALA A 1148 21.24 51.15 -24.95
CA ALA A 1148 20.07 50.69 -24.18
C ALA A 1148 19.44 49.35 -24.66
N SER A 1149 19.46 49.05 -25.97
CA SER A 1149 18.93 47.78 -26.51
C SER A 1149 19.84 46.56 -26.27
N GLY A 1150 21.10 46.77 -25.87
CA GLY A 1150 22.13 45.73 -25.78
C GLY A 1150 22.38 45.17 -24.38
N ARG A 1151 21.77 45.73 -23.32
CA ARG A 1151 22.07 45.31 -21.93
C ARG A 1151 21.60 43.90 -21.57
N ASP A 1152 20.35 43.57 -21.88
CA ASP A 1152 19.71 42.35 -21.34
C ASP A 1152 19.77 41.12 -22.27
N LYS A 1153 20.45 41.20 -23.43
CA LYS A 1153 20.41 40.17 -24.49
C LYS A 1153 21.75 39.53 -24.85
N LEU A 1154 22.87 40.02 -24.31
CA LEU A 1154 24.22 39.57 -24.70
C LEU A 1154 24.88 38.78 -23.55
N VAL A 1155 25.43 37.61 -23.87
CA VAL A 1155 26.12 36.76 -22.89
C VAL A 1155 27.49 37.35 -22.55
N GLN A 1156 27.97 37.21 -21.32
CA GLN A 1156 29.25 37.82 -20.92
C GLN A 1156 30.46 37.29 -21.71
N ASN A 1157 30.46 36.00 -22.04
CA ASN A 1157 31.44 35.31 -22.87
C ASN A 1157 30.72 34.19 -23.65
N SER A 1158 30.97 34.03 -24.95
CA SER A 1158 30.42 32.90 -25.71
C SER A 1158 31.01 31.57 -25.20
N PRO A 1159 30.20 30.61 -24.72
CA PRO A 1159 30.71 29.36 -24.13
C PRO A 1159 31.39 28.45 -25.16
N LEU A 1160 31.07 28.63 -26.46
CA LEU A 1160 31.71 27.92 -27.56
C LEU A 1160 33.05 28.57 -27.97
N LEU A 1161 33.04 29.88 -28.20
CA LEU A 1161 34.19 30.56 -28.81
C LEU A 1161 35.26 30.98 -27.79
N THR A 1162 34.89 31.30 -26.55
CA THR A 1162 35.86 31.82 -25.56
C THR A 1162 36.97 30.83 -25.20
N PRO A 1163 36.70 29.52 -24.98
CA PRO A 1163 37.78 28.55 -24.73
C PRO A 1163 38.73 28.42 -25.93
N LEU A 1164 38.16 28.29 -27.14
CA LEU A 1164 38.89 28.12 -28.39
C LEU A 1164 39.75 29.35 -28.74
N MET A 1165 39.26 30.54 -28.39
CA MET A 1165 39.98 31.80 -28.57
C MET A 1165 41.03 32.07 -27.48
N ALA A 1166 41.01 31.38 -26.35
CA ALA A 1166 41.94 31.62 -25.23
C ALA A 1166 43.31 30.94 -25.44
N GLY A 1167 43.36 29.80 -26.11
CA GLY A 1167 44.54 28.91 -26.23
C GLY A 1167 45.73 29.40 -27.06
N GLY A 1168 45.93 30.71 -27.22
CA GLY A 1168 47.04 31.29 -28.00
C GLY A 1168 48.42 31.25 -27.32
N GLY A 1169 48.55 30.60 -26.16
CA GLY A 1169 49.78 30.45 -25.40
C GLY A 1169 50.20 28.98 -25.28
N ALA A 1170 51.50 28.71 -25.31
CA ALA A 1170 52.05 27.37 -25.54
C ALA A 1170 51.71 26.33 -24.46
N GLY A 1171 51.22 25.17 -24.91
CA GLY A 1171 51.65 23.85 -24.44
C GLY A 1171 51.20 23.36 -23.05
N GLY A 1172 50.18 22.50 -23.03
CA GLY A 1172 50.06 21.44 -22.01
C GLY A 1172 48.73 21.36 -21.26
N VAL A 1173 48.24 20.11 -21.12
CA VAL A 1173 47.26 19.64 -20.12
C VAL A 1173 45.91 20.37 -20.04
N ALA A 1174 44.90 19.84 -20.74
CA ALA A 1174 43.49 20.23 -20.58
C ALA A 1174 42.52 19.03 -20.56
N ALA A 1175 42.95 17.88 -20.04
CA ALA A 1175 42.13 16.68 -19.92
C ALA A 1175 41.31 16.69 -18.61
N GLY A 1176 40.17 17.39 -18.58
CA GLY A 1176 39.29 17.37 -17.39
C GLY A 1176 38.24 18.48 -17.25
N ALA A 1177 37.51 18.86 -18.32
CA ALA A 1177 36.53 19.95 -18.24
C ALA A 1177 35.28 19.82 -19.16
N LEU A 1178 34.92 18.62 -19.65
CA LEU A 1178 33.77 18.42 -20.55
C LEU A 1178 32.87 17.23 -20.16
N GLY A 1179 32.57 17.09 -18.86
CA GLY A 1179 31.57 16.14 -18.34
C GLY A 1179 30.34 16.84 -17.81
N GLY A 1180 29.39 17.26 -18.68
CA GLY A 1180 28.24 18.04 -18.23
C GLY A 1180 27.25 18.53 -19.30
N ALA A 1181 26.78 17.66 -20.19
CA ALA A 1181 25.81 18.04 -21.24
C ALA A 1181 24.77 16.95 -21.58
N GLY A 1182 23.83 16.72 -20.66
CA GLY A 1182 22.46 16.25 -20.97
C GLY A 1182 22.29 14.90 -21.67
N PHE A 1183 22.33 13.81 -20.90
CA PHE A 1183 21.54 12.62 -21.22
C PHE A 1183 20.18 12.76 -20.53
N VAL A 1184 19.10 12.97 -21.31
CA VAL A 1184 17.74 13.16 -20.75
C VAL A 1184 17.09 11.80 -20.54
N GLY A 1185 17.44 11.14 -19.44
CA GLY A 1185 16.65 10.04 -18.87
C GLY A 1185 15.47 10.63 -18.10
N ALA A 1186 14.24 10.32 -18.51
CA ALA A 1186 13.04 10.81 -17.85
C ALA A 1186 12.59 9.83 -16.74
N ALA A 1187 13.08 10.04 -15.52
CA ALA A 1187 12.63 9.34 -14.31
C ALA A 1187 12.52 10.33 -13.13
N ALA A 1188 11.72 9.99 -12.12
CA ALA A 1188 11.34 10.91 -11.05
C ALA A 1188 12.42 11.03 -9.95
N ALA A 1189 12.70 12.26 -9.51
CA ALA A 1189 13.45 12.52 -8.29
C ALA A 1189 13.00 13.86 -7.65
N GLY A 1190 12.05 13.78 -6.73
CA GLY A 1190 11.70 14.84 -5.80
C GLY A 1190 11.05 14.21 -4.57
N GLY A 1191 11.57 14.37 -3.36
CA GLY A 1191 12.86 14.98 -2.99
C GLY A 1191 13.15 14.77 -1.50
N ALA A 1192 14.39 15.04 -1.06
CA ALA A 1192 14.78 14.90 0.35
C ALA A 1192 15.80 15.97 0.76
N GLN A 1193 15.33 16.97 1.51
CA GLN A 1193 16.14 17.82 2.40
C GLN A 1193 15.29 18.19 3.65
N ALA A 1194 14.94 17.15 4.40
CA ALA A 1194 14.49 17.18 5.79
C ALA A 1194 14.72 15.77 6.36
#